data_AF-A0A2H0LHG7-F1
#
_entry.id   AF-A0A2H0LHG7-F1
#
_cell.length_a   1.000
_cell.length_b   1.000
_cell.length_c   1.000
_cell.angle_alpha   90.00
_cell.angle_beta   90.00
_cell.angle_gamma   90.00
#
_symmetry.space_group_name_H-M   'P 1'
#
loop_
_entity.id
_entity.type
_entity.pdbx_description
1 polymer ?
#
loop_
_entity_poly.entity_id
_entity_poly.type
_entity_poly.pdbx_seq_one_letter_code
_entity_poly.pdbx_strand_id
1 'polypeptide(L)'
;MTWKRFRPMFFGAVFCLVTGFPGSGRAAGDKQPAESPTSPVLQSDTPLPENLKTVQAPAIQKAGLPAGSILVDDFEIGQTQGLFAERKNRLDAFQGTWARRPSYTVITKESDSRPGRAGKVLRIDFSKQGGWCGWYTLLNGVDVSGFNALTFWVKGETGGERFDIGLADNTMQDLEIDAVYLGSIKSFIPQGITTEWQQVKVPIAALRSELKMDRMGSLVFWFRYEGSGAILMDDIAFVEDPEVQRIIKENAPRAVRKEKVHRSMWVWKYDLVNNLEARQELFDFCGRTAIETVYVYLGEEPISAAAKTDQAKFAELMKEAHAAGLRVEALQGNPLWALKSYHHRAIRWVKGYLTYNQGRPPEERIDGVHLDIEPYLTAEWETGDQEKLKSDFLELMGELRRMIAEMKGDQPFDLGLAIPLFYDRDPVFEKALFERVDYVGLMDYFDTATDIVEAARSHIKLAEAAGKRVAIGVETQDLVQMNQGKRRNTFFEEGWQEMEGALDEVAAAFSGSSAFKGVAIHAYYSYRILQKGRNVPTRERSEKVPRLTAVAAAGSTVVDGDLSEWKAAEWLPLRTRDQVVYGAGAWLGPQDISFKAALEWEPRALLMAVEATDDQVVQEARGKDMWEGDHLEVWVDADLAGDYSEAVNSADDFQFGFSPGNFGTVPAEAFAWVPTVPAEMISKIQIASRKTETGYTMEIRIPTEILFQGLGKRVGVEPVGLPPALQKLQPQRVQVLTDGTLQAGFQMGIMIDGSDTDRANQPQKCLLSSSPERQWGDPTTFNILELK
;
A
#
# COMPACT_ATOMS: atom_id res chain seq x y z
N MET A 1 -26.80 -18.09 10.66
CA MET A 1 -26.69 -17.07 9.61
C MET A 1 -25.37 -17.29 8.88
N THR A 2 -25.45 -17.41 7.56
CA THR A 2 -24.42 -17.96 6.65
C THR A 2 -23.29 -16.96 6.39
N TRP A 3 -22.06 -17.32 6.76
CA TRP A 3 -20.83 -16.58 6.41
C TRP A 3 -20.18 -17.17 5.16
N LYS A 4 -19.91 -16.29 4.19
CA LYS A 4 -19.33 -16.61 2.87
C LYS A 4 -17.84 -16.93 3.01
N ARG A 5 -17.45 -18.02 2.33
CA ARG A 5 -16.08 -18.52 2.14
C ARG A 5 -15.20 -17.51 1.39
N PHE A 6 -14.04 -17.18 1.95
CA PHE A 6 -12.91 -16.60 1.22
C PHE A 6 -11.97 -17.73 0.76
N ARG A 7 -11.44 -17.62 -0.45
CA ARG A 7 -10.36 -18.48 -0.99
C ARG A 7 -9.19 -17.56 -1.35
N PRO A 8 -7.94 -17.91 -1.04
CA PRO A 8 -6.78 -17.19 -1.58
C PRO A 8 -6.60 -17.56 -3.06
N MET A 9 -6.50 -16.55 -3.93
CA MET A 9 -6.13 -16.71 -5.33
C MET A 9 -4.60 -16.71 -5.44
N PHE A 10 -4.02 -17.90 -5.55
CA PHE A 10 -2.67 -18.07 -6.07
C PHE A 10 -2.69 -17.84 -7.59
N PHE A 11 -1.78 -16.98 -8.07
CA PHE A 11 -1.54 -16.78 -9.49
C PHE A 11 -0.87 -18.02 -10.09
N GLY A 12 -1.61 -18.70 -10.96
CA GLY A 12 -1.11 -19.71 -11.88
C GLY A 12 -1.94 -19.62 -13.15
N ALA A 13 -1.41 -18.98 -14.19
CA ALA A 13 -2.04 -18.90 -15.50
C ALA A 13 -1.93 -20.25 -16.21
N VAL A 14 -3.06 -20.87 -16.56
CA VAL A 14 -3.14 -21.96 -17.54
C VAL A 14 -4.40 -21.78 -18.40
N PHE A 15 -4.15 -21.57 -19.70
CA PHE A 15 -4.92 -21.91 -20.91
C PHE A 15 -6.46 -21.96 -20.87
N CYS A 16 -7.09 -21.20 -21.78
CA CYS A 16 -8.48 -21.41 -22.22
C CYS A 16 -8.52 -21.69 -23.72
N LEU A 17 -8.91 -22.92 -24.10
CA LEU A 17 -9.35 -23.29 -25.43
C LEU A 17 -10.82 -22.89 -25.63
N VAL A 18 -11.09 -22.19 -26.72
CA VAL A 18 -12.42 -21.73 -27.16
C VAL A 18 -13.13 -22.85 -27.92
N THR A 19 -14.40 -23.12 -27.59
CA THR A 19 -15.50 -23.30 -28.57
C THR A 19 -16.87 -23.20 -27.85
N GLY A 20 -17.72 -22.27 -28.30
CA GLY A 20 -19.19 -22.32 -28.14
C GLY A 20 -19.82 -23.06 -29.35
N PHE A 21 -21.09 -23.46 -29.43
CA PHE A 21 -22.35 -22.94 -28.88
C PHE A 21 -23.50 -23.97 -29.24
N PRO A 22 -24.82 -23.72 -29.05
CA PRO A 22 -25.72 -24.40 -28.11
C PRO A 22 -26.71 -25.43 -28.70
N GLY A 23 -27.44 -26.16 -27.84
CA GLY A 23 -28.64 -26.92 -28.23
C GLY A 23 -29.43 -27.58 -27.08
N SER A 24 -30.64 -27.07 -26.85
CA SER A 24 -31.74 -27.49 -25.97
C SER A 24 -32.02 -28.99 -25.71
N GLY A 25 -32.50 -29.30 -24.49
CA GLY A 25 -33.73 -30.10 -24.30
C GLY A 25 -33.67 -31.45 -23.56
N ARG A 26 -34.27 -31.49 -22.35
CA ARG A 26 -35.00 -32.60 -21.65
C ARG A 26 -34.28 -33.91 -21.23
N ALA A 27 -34.24 -34.06 -19.91
CA ALA A 27 -34.69 -35.19 -19.04
C ALA A 27 -34.17 -36.64 -19.20
N ALA A 28 -33.57 -37.11 -18.09
CA ALA A 28 -33.68 -38.41 -17.40
C ALA A 28 -33.14 -39.72 -18.03
N GLY A 29 -32.31 -40.43 -17.26
CA GLY A 29 -32.17 -41.90 -17.33
C GLY A 29 -30.75 -42.45 -17.27
N ASP A 30 -30.45 -43.23 -16.23
CA ASP A 30 -29.23 -44.01 -15.98
C ASP A 30 -28.72 -44.85 -17.17
N LYS A 31 -27.39 -44.91 -17.33
CA LYS A 31 -26.59 -46.15 -17.52
C LYS A 31 -25.07 -45.89 -17.61
N GLN A 32 -24.31 -46.85 -17.07
CA GLN A 32 -22.85 -46.95 -16.95
C GLN A 32 -22.05 -46.83 -18.27
N PRO A 33 -20.73 -46.54 -18.22
CA PRO A 33 -19.94 -46.10 -19.37
C PRO A 33 -19.40 -47.25 -20.20
N ALA A 34 -19.36 -47.06 -21.53
CA ALA A 34 -18.64 -47.88 -22.48
C ALA A 34 -17.61 -47.02 -23.25
N GLU A 35 -16.50 -47.67 -23.59
CA GLU A 35 -15.22 -47.17 -24.10
C GLU A 35 -15.31 -46.19 -25.29
N SER A 36 -14.46 -45.16 -25.27
CA SER A 36 -14.26 -44.21 -26.38
C SER A 36 -13.14 -44.69 -27.32
N PRO A 37 -13.38 -44.79 -28.64
CA PRO A 37 -12.34 -45.04 -29.63
C PRO A 37 -11.59 -43.74 -30.00
N THR A 38 -10.32 -43.90 -30.32
CA THR A 38 -9.35 -42.88 -30.74
C THR A 38 -9.72 -42.23 -32.08
N SER A 39 -9.31 -40.96 -32.27
CA SER A 39 -9.33 -40.26 -33.56
C SER A 39 -8.18 -39.24 -33.66
N PRO A 40 -7.74 -38.88 -34.88
CA PRO A 40 -6.32 -38.79 -35.23
C PRO A 40 -5.70 -37.39 -35.15
N VAL A 41 -4.38 -37.36 -35.00
CA VAL A 41 -3.50 -36.17 -35.01
C VAL A 41 -3.32 -35.66 -36.43
N LEU A 42 -3.56 -34.37 -36.67
CA LEU A 42 -3.08 -33.62 -37.83
C LEU A 42 -1.83 -32.83 -37.42
N GLN A 43 -0.67 -33.22 -37.93
CA GLN A 43 0.58 -32.46 -37.85
C GLN A 43 0.57 -31.36 -38.93
N SER A 44 0.85 -30.12 -38.55
CA SER A 44 1.24 -29.06 -39.48
C SER A 44 2.69 -28.66 -39.24
N ASP A 45 3.60 -29.28 -39.98
CA ASP A 45 5.01 -28.90 -40.07
C ASP A 45 5.16 -27.74 -41.07
N THR A 46 5.09 -26.50 -40.61
CA THR A 46 5.60 -25.36 -41.37
C THR A 46 6.29 -24.39 -40.42
N PRO A 47 7.63 -24.20 -40.52
CA PRO A 47 8.33 -23.27 -39.65
C PRO A 47 7.92 -21.82 -39.95
N LEU A 48 7.74 -21.02 -38.89
CA LEU A 48 7.47 -19.58 -38.95
C LEU A 48 8.67 -18.85 -39.59
N PRO A 49 8.45 -17.85 -40.44
CA PRO A 49 9.54 -17.10 -41.07
C PRO A 49 10.28 -16.20 -40.07
N GLU A 50 11.61 -16.38 -39.97
CA GLU A 50 12.55 -15.71 -39.05
C GLU A 50 12.80 -14.20 -39.32
N ASN A 51 11.98 -13.52 -40.12
CA ASN A 51 12.27 -12.14 -40.55
C ASN A 51 11.05 -11.21 -40.41
N LEU A 52 10.65 -10.89 -39.18
CA LEU A 52 9.92 -9.65 -38.91
C LEU A 52 10.95 -8.50 -38.92
N LYS A 53 11.13 -7.87 -40.09
CA LYS A 53 11.89 -6.61 -40.18
C LYS A 53 11.23 -5.58 -39.26
N THR A 54 12.02 -4.95 -38.39
CA THR A 54 11.63 -3.75 -37.64
C THR A 54 11.11 -2.72 -38.64
N VAL A 55 9.80 -2.50 -38.67
CA VAL A 55 9.23 -1.42 -39.47
C VAL A 55 9.49 -0.15 -38.69
N GLN A 56 10.41 0.69 -39.15
CA GLN A 56 10.47 2.07 -38.67
C GLN A 56 9.15 2.74 -39.07
N ALA A 57 8.23 2.83 -38.11
CA ALA A 57 7.01 3.60 -38.31
C ALA A 57 7.44 5.07 -38.55
N PRO A 58 6.99 5.71 -39.64
CA PRO A 58 7.31 7.11 -39.87
C PRO A 58 6.77 7.93 -38.69
N ALA A 59 7.61 8.76 -38.07
CA ALA A 59 7.17 9.69 -37.05
C ALA A 59 6.15 10.66 -37.67
N ILE A 60 4.85 10.44 -37.39
CA ILE A 60 3.79 11.32 -37.87
C ILE A 60 3.72 12.51 -36.91
N GLN A 61 4.33 13.62 -37.31
CA GLN A 61 4.31 14.85 -36.53
C GLN A 61 2.90 15.44 -36.50
N LYS A 62 2.33 15.58 -35.29
CA LYS A 62 1.03 16.18 -35.05
C LYS A 62 1.16 17.57 -34.42
N ALA A 63 0.33 18.51 -34.83
CA ALA A 63 0.27 19.83 -34.20
C ALA A 63 -0.05 19.70 -32.70
N GLY A 64 0.82 20.27 -31.84
CA GLY A 64 0.69 20.22 -30.38
C GLY A 64 1.51 19.12 -29.69
N LEU A 65 2.12 18.18 -30.43
CA LEU A 65 3.12 17.25 -29.87
C LEU A 65 4.54 17.84 -30.00
N PRO A 66 5.47 17.48 -29.09
CA PRO A 66 6.89 17.80 -29.23
C PRO A 66 7.46 17.36 -30.59
N ALA A 67 8.52 18.04 -31.05
CA ALA A 67 9.22 17.62 -32.26
C ALA A 67 9.87 16.24 -32.03
N GLY A 68 9.74 15.33 -33.02
CA GLY A 68 10.31 13.98 -32.94
C GLY A 68 9.42 12.94 -32.27
N SER A 69 8.23 13.29 -31.77
CA SER A 69 7.27 12.34 -31.18
C SER A 69 6.77 11.27 -32.15
N ILE A 70 6.43 10.10 -31.61
CA ILE A 70 5.72 9.04 -32.33
C ILE A 70 4.25 9.07 -31.96
N LEU A 71 3.40 9.44 -32.91
CA LEU A 71 1.95 9.37 -32.76
C LEU A 71 1.47 7.93 -32.98
N VAL A 72 0.93 7.30 -31.93
CA VAL A 72 0.33 5.97 -31.99
C VAL A 72 -1.08 6.04 -32.57
N ASP A 73 -1.92 6.93 -32.02
CA ASP A 73 -3.27 7.14 -32.54
C ASP A 73 -3.79 8.53 -32.18
N ASP A 74 -4.55 9.12 -33.10
CA ASP A 74 -5.37 10.31 -32.88
C ASP A 74 -6.84 10.10 -33.22
N PHE A 75 -7.21 8.84 -33.47
CA PHE A 75 -8.54 8.34 -33.74
C PHE A 75 -9.29 8.96 -34.94
N GLU A 76 -8.64 9.80 -35.75
CA GLU A 76 -9.24 10.39 -36.95
C GLU A 76 -9.40 9.38 -38.09
N ILE A 77 -8.50 8.39 -38.16
CA ILE A 77 -8.45 7.36 -39.21
C ILE A 77 -8.97 6.01 -38.71
N GLY A 78 -9.57 5.21 -39.58
CA GLY A 78 -10.17 3.93 -39.19
C GLY A 78 -11.57 4.07 -38.59
N GLN A 79 -12.30 2.95 -38.50
CA GLN A 79 -13.70 2.88 -38.08
C GLN A 79 -13.88 1.89 -36.93
N THR A 80 -14.82 2.16 -36.01
CA THR A 80 -15.20 1.22 -34.94
C THR A 80 -16.54 0.53 -35.20
N GLN A 81 -17.29 0.99 -36.20
CA GLN A 81 -18.61 0.47 -36.59
C GLN A 81 -18.56 -0.12 -38.01
N GLY A 82 -19.40 -1.13 -38.27
CA GLY A 82 -19.51 -1.81 -39.57
C GLY A 82 -18.98 -3.24 -39.59
N LEU A 83 -19.45 -4.06 -40.54
CA LEU A 83 -19.11 -5.49 -40.67
C LEU A 83 -17.61 -5.75 -40.94
N PHE A 84 -16.92 -4.75 -41.51
CA PHE A 84 -15.51 -4.78 -41.88
C PHE A 84 -14.75 -3.57 -41.31
N ALA A 85 -15.06 -3.19 -40.07
CA ALA A 85 -14.46 -2.02 -39.43
C ALA A 85 -12.92 -2.11 -39.41
N GLU A 86 -12.25 -1.27 -40.20
CA GLU A 86 -10.79 -1.13 -40.17
C GLU A 86 -10.38 -0.33 -38.92
N ARG A 87 -10.15 -1.05 -37.81
CA ARG A 87 -9.70 -0.48 -36.53
C ARG A 87 -8.19 -0.20 -36.55
N LYS A 88 -7.73 0.51 -37.57
CA LYS A 88 -6.32 0.88 -37.73
C LYS A 88 -5.97 2.10 -36.90
N ASN A 89 -4.77 2.12 -36.34
CA ASN A 89 -4.13 3.28 -35.72
C ASN A 89 -3.14 3.94 -36.70
N ARG A 90 -2.39 4.95 -36.24
CA ARG A 90 -1.43 5.70 -37.06
C ARG A 90 -0.15 4.94 -37.41
N LEU A 91 0.09 3.81 -36.73
CA LEU A 91 1.21 2.90 -36.99
C LEU A 91 0.83 1.77 -37.96
N ASP A 92 -0.32 1.90 -38.65
CA ASP A 92 -0.93 0.83 -39.46
C ASP A 92 -1.16 -0.46 -38.67
N ALA A 93 -1.41 -0.32 -37.36
CA ALA A 93 -1.62 -1.42 -36.43
C ALA A 93 -3.09 -1.51 -36.01
N PHE A 94 -3.49 -2.65 -35.46
CA PHE A 94 -4.87 -2.91 -35.05
C PHE A 94 -5.12 -2.50 -33.59
N GLN A 95 -6.35 -2.08 -33.29
CA GLN A 95 -6.84 -1.89 -31.92
C GLN A 95 -8.13 -2.66 -31.66
N GLY A 96 -8.36 -3.06 -30.43
CA GLY A 96 -9.52 -3.89 -30.09
C GLY A 96 -9.84 -3.94 -28.61
N THR A 97 -10.82 -4.76 -28.28
CA THR A 97 -11.23 -5.05 -26.92
C THR A 97 -11.12 -6.54 -26.65
N TRP A 98 -10.93 -6.90 -25.39
CA TRP A 98 -10.98 -8.27 -24.92
C TRP A 98 -11.87 -8.32 -23.68
N ALA A 99 -12.62 -9.42 -23.51
CA ALA A 99 -13.49 -9.58 -22.36
C ALA A 99 -13.88 -11.05 -22.09
N ARG A 100 -14.13 -11.35 -20.81
CA ARG A 100 -14.82 -12.56 -20.33
C ARG A 100 -16.08 -12.14 -19.58
N ARG A 101 -17.23 -12.62 -20.05
CA ARG A 101 -18.55 -12.35 -19.43
C ARG A 101 -18.58 -12.79 -17.95
N PRO A 102 -19.34 -12.10 -17.08
CA PRO A 102 -20.30 -11.03 -17.39
C PRO A 102 -19.68 -9.67 -17.73
N SER A 103 -18.35 -9.51 -17.62
CA SER A 103 -17.68 -8.26 -18.01
C SER A 103 -17.64 -8.06 -19.53
N TYR A 104 -17.60 -6.80 -19.96
CA TYR A 104 -17.48 -6.41 -21.36
C TYR A 104 -16.81 -5.05 -21.54
N THR A 105 -16.26 -4.84 -22.75
CA THR A 105 -15.77 -3.54 -23.22
C THR A 105 -16.18 -3.33 -24.67
N VAL A 106 -16.67 -2.14 -24.99
CA VAL A 106 -17.08 -1.71 -26.33
C VAL A 106 -16.33 -0.43 -26.67
N ILE A 107 -15.93 -0.28 -27.93
CA ILE A 107 -15.29 0.93 -28.43
C ILE A 107 -16.12 1.59 -29.53
N THR A 108 -16.24 2.91 -29.43
CA THR A 108 -16.96 3.74 -30.39
C THR A 108 -16.12 4.98 -30.72
N LYS A 109 -16.13 5.41 -31.98
CA LYS A 109 -15.56 6.70 -32.35
C LYS A 109 -16.63 7.76 -32.36
N GLU A 110 -16.36 8.85 -31.68
CA GLU A 110 -17.29 9.96 -31.45
C GLU A 110 -16.60 11.27 -31.77
N SER A 111 -17.35 12.37 -31.85
CA SER A 111 -16.76 13.70 -31.95
C SER A 111 -16.80 14.39 -30.60
N ASP A 112 -15.67 14.92 -30.16
CA ASP A 112 -15.58 15.75 -28.96
C ASP A 112 -14.51 16.85 -29.17
N SER A 113 -14.47 17.83 -28.28
CA SER A 113 -13.48 18.91 -28.28
C SER A 113 -12.69 18.89 -26.98
N ARG A 114 -11.37 18.87 -27.10
CA ARG A 114 -10.42 19.04 -26.00
C ARG A 114 -9.63 20.34 -26.17
N PRO A 115 -8.87 20.80 -25.16
CA PRO A 115 -8.03 21.99 -25.31
C PRO A 115 -7.11 21.88 -26.53
N GLY A 116 -7.20 22.88 -27.42
CA GLY A 116 -6.38 22.97 -28.64
C GLY A 116 -6.80 22.10 -29.83
N ARG A 117 -7.86 21.27 -29.72
CA ARG A 117 -8.30 20.40 -30.84
C ARG A 117 -9.78 19.99 -30.72
N ALA A 118 -10.49 20.01 -31.84
CA ALA A 118 -11.77 19.33 -32.03
C ALA A 118 -11.63 18.26 -33.12
N GLY A 119 -12.24 17.09 -32.94
CA GLY A 119 -12.06 15.97 -33.86
C GLY A 119 -12.74 14.70 -33.39
N LYS A 120 -12.30 13.57 -33.94
CA LYS A 120 -12.75 12.26 -33.48
C LYS A 120 -11.95 11.83 -32.25
N VAL A 121 -12.65 11.17 -31.33
CA VAL A 121 -12.08 10.58 -30.11
C VAL A 121 -12.53 9.12 -30.00
N LEU A 122 -11.81 8.32 -29.21
CA LEU A 122 -12.22 6.97 -28.87
C LEU A 122 -13.00 6.98 -27.56
N ARG A 123 -14.29 6.64 -27.61
CA ARG A 123 -15.06 6.26 -26.42
C ARG A 123 -14.87 4.77 -26.15
N ILE A 124 -14.60 4.43 -24.89
CA ILE A 124 -14.49 3.07 -24.39
C ILE A 124 -15.51 2.87 -23.27
N ASP A 125 -16.61 2.19 -23.58
CA ASP A 125 -17.61 1.77 -22.60
C ASP A 125 -17.16 0.46 -21.96
N PHE A 126 -17.18 0.38 -20.63
CA PHE A 126 -16.78 -0.82 -19.91
C PHE A 126 -17.78 -1.17 -18.81
N SER A 127 -17.84 -2.46 -18.50
CA SER A 127 -18.56 -2.98 -17.34
C SER A 127 -17.80 -4.18 -16.79
N LYS A 128 -17.33 -4.05 -15.54
CA LYS A 128 -16.61 -5.06 -14.80
C LYS A 128 -17.51 -5.57 -13.66
N GLN A 129 -18.04 -6.78 -13.84
CA GLN A 129 -18.98 -7.43 -12.89
C GLN A 129 -18.55 -8.89 -12.55
N GLY A 130 -17.30 -9.24 -12.87
CA GLY A 130 -16.76 -10.61 -12.79
C GLY A 130 -16.18 -11.07 -14.13
N GLY A 131 -15.20 -11.97 -14.15
CA GLY A 131 -14.34 -12.12 -15.33
C GLY A 131 -13.42 -10.92 -15.51
N TRP A 132 -13.03 -10.60 -16.74
CA TRP A 132 -12.01 -9.58 -17.06
C TRP A 132 -12.37 -8.84 -18.35
N CYS A 133 -12.00 -7.57 -18.49
CA CYS A 133 -12.23 -6.80 -19.71
C CYS A 133 -11.21 -5.67 -19.88
N GLY A 134 -10.98 -5.24 -21.12
CA GLY A 134 -10.02 -4.20 -21.44
C GLY A 134 -9.99 -3.78 -22.90
N TRP A 135 -9.10 -2.85 -23.18
CA TRP A 135 -8.79 -2.33 -24.51
C TRP A 135 -7.30 -2.48 -24.79
N TYR A 136 -6.93 -2.61 -26.06
CA TYR A 136 -5.53 -2.63 -26.49
C TYR A 136 -5.36 -1.95 -27.84
N THR A 137 -4.15 -1.44 -28.07
CA THR A 137 -3.67 -1.06 -29.40
C THR A 137 -2.30 -1.68 -29.66
N LEU A 138 -2.11 -2.24 -30.85
CA LEU A 138 -0.83 -2.77 -31.28
C LEU A 138 0.11 -1.63 -31.68
N LEU A 139 1.41 -1.86 -31.48
CA LEU A 139 2.47 -0.88 -31.71
C LEU A 139 3.38 -1.27 -32.89
N ASN A 140 3.13 -2.43 -33.53
CA ASN A 140 3.81 -2.90 -34.74
C ASN A 140 5.35 -2.88 -34.67
N GLY A 141 5.94 -3.17 -33.51
CA GLY A 141 7.39 -3.25 -33.35
C GLY A 141 8.08 -1.89 -33.40
N VAL A 142 7.36 -0.80 -33.08
CA VAL A 142 7.93 0.55 -33.11
C VAL A 142 9.06 0.70 -32.09
N ASP A 143 10.13 1.39 -32.51
CA ASP A 143 11.27 1.74 -31.66
C ASP A 143 10.93 3.00 -30.85
N VAL A 144 10.87 2.83 -29.53
CA VAL A 144 10.62 3.91 -28.56
C VAL A 144 11.83 4.18 -27.67
N SER A 145 13.01 3.66 -28.01
CA SER A 145 14.23 3.77 -27.19
C SER A 145 14.66 5.21 -26.92
N GLY A 146 14.31 6.15 -27.82
CA GLY A 146 14.57 7.59 -27.68
C GLY A 146 13.59 8.37 -26.80
N PHE A 147 12.52 7.74 -26.28
CA PHE A 147 11.47 8.43 -25.54
C PHE A 147 11.49 8.07 -24.05
N ASN A 148 10.88 8.93 -23.23
CA ASN A 148 10.78 8.74 -21.79
C ASN A 148 9.35 8.79 -21.26
N ALA A 149 8.39 9.18 -22.10
CA ALA A 149 7.00 9.31 -21.72
C ALA A 149 6.07 8.72 -22.78
N LEU A 150 5.04 8.01 -22.30
CA LEU A 150 3.80 7.75 -23.03
C LEU A 150 2.79 8.82 -22.62
N THR A 151 2.18 9.50 -23.57
CA THR A 151 1.16 10.53 -23.31
C THR A 151 -0.14 10.21 -24.02
N PHE A 152 -1.25 10.57 -23.40
CA PHE A 152 -2.59 10.55 -24.01
C PHE A 152 -3.52 11.51 -23.26
N TRP A 153 -4.60 11.92 -23.91
CA TRP A 153 -5.67 12.67 -23.27
C TRP A 153 -6.77 11.72 -22.84
N VAL A 154 -7.36 11.97 -21.66
CA VAL A 154 -8.47 11.19 -21.12
C VAL A 154 -9.53 12.09 -20.50
N LYS A 155 -10.78 11.66 -20.60
CA LYS A 155 -11.95 12.28 -19.96
C LYS A 155 -12.93 11.18 -19.55
N GLY A 156 -13.53 11.32 -18.37
CA GLY A 156 -14.57 10.44 -17.86
C GLY A 156 -15.97 10.89 -18.28
N GLU A 157 -16.92 9.96 -18.28
CA GLU A 157 -18.34 10.27 -18.44
C GLU A 157 -18.92 10.87 -17.16
N THR A 158 -18.60 10.27 -16.00
CA THR A 158 -19.04 10.75 -14.68
C THR A 158 -17.88 11.26 -13.83
N GLY A 159 -16.64 11.01 -14.23
CA GLY A 159 -15.48 11.17 -13.38
C GLY A 159 -15.36 10.02 -12.37
N GLY A 160 -14.13 9.77 -11.91
CA GLY A 160 -13.79 8.67 -11.02
C GLY A 160 -13.58 7.32 -11.69
N GLU A 161 -13.68 7.23 -13.03
CA GLU A 161 -13.37 6.01 -13.77
C GLU A 161 -11.93 5.57 -13.53
N ARG A 162 -11.70 4.25 -13.56
CA ARG A 162 -10.40 3.65 -13.24
C ARG A 162 -10.03 2.57 -14.23
N PHE A 163 -8.77 2.57 -14.64
CA PHE A 163 -8.14 1.51 -15.40
C PHE A 163 -6.64 1.47 -15.09
N ASP A 164 -6.02 0.34 -15.41
CA ASP A 164 -4.58 0.16 -15.28
C ASP A 164 -3.92 0.14 -16.65
N ILE A 165 -2.66 0.57 -16.69
CA ILE A 165 -1.90 0.72 -17.93
C ILE A 165 -0.84 -0.38 -18.00
N GLY A 166 -0.68 -1.00 -19.17
CA GLY A 166 0.33 -2.01 -19.45
C GLY A 166 1.02 -1.80 -20.80
N LEU A 167 2.31 -2.15 -20.87
CA LEU A 167 3.08 -2.19 -22.12
C LEU A 167 3.69 -3.58 -22.31
N ALA A 168 3.70 -4.06 -23.55
CA ALA A 168 4.37 -5.28 -23.93
C ALA A 168 5.30 -5.01 -25.10
N ASP A 169 6.46 -5.66 -25.12
CA ASP A 169 7.27 -5.79 -26.33
C ASP A 169 6.75 -6.93 -27.22
N ASN A 170 7.31 -7.06 -28.42
CA ASN A 170 6.88 -8.10 -29.36
C ASN A 170 7.16 -9.53 -28.87
N THR A 171 8.18 -9.73 -28.03
CA THR A 171 8.53 -11.06 -27.53
C THR A 171 7.48 -11.56 -26.56
N MET A 172 6.93 -10.66 -25.74
CA MET A 172 5.82 -10.99 -24.84
C MET A 172 4.57 -11.38 -25.62
N GLN A 173 4.29 -10.73 -26.76
CA GLN A 173 3.18 -11.13 -27.64
C GLN A 173 3.40 -12.52 -28.23
N ASP A 174 4.60 -12.79 -28.74
CA ASP A 174 4.95 -14.08 -29.34
C ASP A 174 4.89 -15.24 -28.34
N LEU A 175 5.23 -14.97 -27.08
CA LEU A 175 5.23 -15.95 -25.99
C LEU A 175 3.92 -15.99 -25.19
N GLU A 176 2.90 -15.22 -25.59
CA GLU A 176 1.62 -15.09 -24.87
C GLU A 176 1.79 -14.70 -23.38
N ILE A 177 2.77 -13.84 -23.10
CA ILE A 177 3.05 -13.30 -21.77
C ILE A 177 2.28 -11.99 -21.58
N ASP A 178 1.74 -11.77 -20.38
CA ASP A 178 1.05 -10.53 -20.02
C ASP A 178 1.97 -9.30 -20.16
N ALA A 179 1.36 -8.16 -20.49
CA ALA A 179 2.07 -6.88 -20.52
C ALA A 179 2.65 -6.53 -19.15
N VAL A 180 3.79 -5.85 -19.14
CA VAL A 180 4.38 -5.24 -17.95
C VAL A 180 3.40 -4.20 -17.40
N TYR A 181 3.11 -4.27 -16.12
CA TYR A 181 2.17 -3.37 -15.43
C TYR A 181 2.85 -2.03 -15.12
N LEU A 182 2.29 -0.93 -15.63
CA LEU A 182 2.82 0.42 -15.38
C LEU A 182 2.20 1.07 -14.14
N GLY A 183 0.98 0.69 -13.78
CA GLY A 183 0.26 1.31 -12.68
C GLY A 183 -1.20 1.60 -13.00
N SER A 184 -1.94 1.93 -11.94
CA SER A 184 -3.27 2.52 -12.05
C SER A 184 -3.19 3.91 -12.66
N ILE A 185 -4.22 4.32 -13.40
CA ILE A 185 -4.33 5.70 -13.92
C ILE A 185 -4.16 6.76 -12.83
N LYS A 186 -4.59 6.47 -11.59
CA LYS A 186 -4.43 7.36 -10.44
C LYS A 186 -2.98 7.65 -10.08
N SER A 187 -2.05 6.76 -10.42
CA SER A 187 -0.61 6.96 -10.20
C SER A 187 -0.05 8.09 -11.06
N PHE A 188 -0.75 8.47 -12.14
CA PHE A 188 -0.31 9.49 -13.11
C PHE A 188 -1.19 10.73 -13.11
N ILE A 189 -2.43 10.61 -12.62
CA ILE A 189 -3.35 11.73 -12.33
C ILE A 189 -3.97 11.50 -10.93
N PRO A 190 -3.32 11.95 -9.84
CA PRO A 190 -3.72 11.63 -8.46
C PRO A 190 -5.18 11.98 -8.12
N GLN A 191 -5.71 13.06 -8.69
CA GLN A 191 -7.12 13.46 -8.56
C GLN A 191 -8.10 12.48 -9.23
N GLY A 192 -7.59 11.51 -9.99
CA GLY A 192 -8.37 10.60 -10.82
C GLY A 192 -8.83 11.22 -12.13
N ILE A 193 -9.57 10.42 -12.89
CA ILE A 193 -10.24 10.87 -14.11
C ILE A 193 -11.40 11.80 -13.71
N THR A 194 -11.51 12.94 -14.37
CA THR A 194 -12.59 13.91 -14.19
C THR A 194 -13.50 13.95 -15.42
N THR A 195 -14.59 14.70 -15.35
CA THR A 195 -15.44 14.98 -16.52
C THR A 195 -14.81 15.97 -17.51
N GLU A 196 -13.62 16.51 -17.19
CA GLU A 196 -12.85 17.40 -18.05
C GLU A 196 -11.66 16.67 -18.67
N TRP A 197 -11.22 17.15 -19.85
CA TRP A 197 -10.06 16.58 -20.53
C TRP A 197 -8.77 16.82 -19.75
N GLN A 198 -8.09 15.74 -19.40
CA GLN A 198 -6.80 15.73 -18.73
C GLN A 198 -5.75 15.09 -19.62
N GLN A 199 -4.55 15.67 -19.68
CA GLN A 199 -3.41 15.03 -20.31
C GLN A 199 -2.69 14.16 -19.29
N VAL A 200 -2.51 12.89 -19.64
CA VAL A 200 -1.79 11.90 -18.84
C VAL A 200 -0.38 11.79 -19.39
N LYS A 201 0.62 11.77 -18.49
CA LYS A 201 2.02 11.51 -18.81
C LYS A 201 2.50 10.33 -17.99
N VAL A 202 2.84 9.24 -18.66
CA VAL A 202 3.28 7.99 -18.05
C VAL A 202 4.78 7.85 -18.27
N PRO A 203 5.61 7.87 -17.20
CA PRO A 203 7.03 7.56 -17.29
C PRO A 203 7.25 6.12 -17.79
N ILE A 204 7.98 5.95 -18.88
CA ILE A 204 8.30 4.62 -19.44
C ILE A 204 9.79 4.26 -19.33
N ALA A 205 10.62 5.23 -18.95
CA ALA A 205 12.07 5.01 -18.84
C ALA A 205 12.45 3.99 -17.74
N ALA A 206 11.62 3.86 -16.70
CA ALA A 206 11.83 2.90 -15.62
C ALA A 206 11.58 1.43 -16.03
N LEU A 207 11.14 1.18 -17.26
CA LEU A 207 10.79 -0.17 -17.75
C LEU A 207 11.81 -0.71 -18.75
N ARG A 208 12.90 0.02 -19.00
CA ARG A 208 13.89 -0.35 -20.03
C ARG A 208 14.52 -1.72 -19.78
N SER A 209 14.71 -2.10 -18.52
CA SER A 209 15.21 -3.42 -18.16
C SER A 209 14.20 -4.55 -18.34
N GLU A 210 12.90 -4.25 -18.46
CA GLU A 210 11.83 -5.24 -18.58
C GLU A 210 11.25 -5.35 -19.99
N LEU A 211 11.45 -4.31 -20.81
CA LEU A 211 10.88 -4.20 -22.15
C LEU A 211 11.97 -3.95 -23.18
N LYS A 212 11.92 -4.68 -24.30
CA LYS A 212 12.73 -4.36 -25.47
C LYS A 212 12.18 -3.12 -26.17
N MET A 213 12.67 -1.96 -25.75
CA MET A 213 12.19 -0.64 -26.20
C MET A 213 12.37 -0.38 -27.70
N ASP A 214 13.21 -1.14 -28.40
CA ASP A 214 13.43 -1.05 -29.84
C ASP A 214 12.35 -1.80 -30.67
N ARG A 215 11.42 -2.52 -30.03
CA ARG A 215 10.44 -3.39 -30.69
C ARG A 215 9.15 -3.55 -29.89
N MET A 216 8.46 -2.44 -29.64
CA MET A 216 7.25 -2.45 -28.82
C MET A 216 6.08 -3.20 -29.50
N GLY A 217 5.37 -4.01 -28.71
CA GLY A 217 4.27 -4.86 -29.16
C GLY A 217 2.90 -4.22 -28.99
N SER A 218 2.52 -3.86 -27.76
CA SER A 218 1.17 -3.33 -27.49
C SER A 218 1.11 -2.41 -26.27
N LEU A 219 0.15 -1.49 -26.31
CA LEU A 219 -0.39 -0.78 -25.15
C LEU A 219 -1.73 -1.41 -24.75
N VAL A 220 -1.90 -1.69 -23.47
CA VAL A 220 -3.08 -2.36 -22.91
C VAL A 220 -3.66 -1.56 -21.77
N PHE A 221 -4.97 -1.32 -21.78
CA PHE A 221 -5.73 -0.76 -20.66
C PHE A 221 -6.61 -1.85 -20.04
N TRP A 222 -6.38 -2.15 -18.76
CA TRP A 222 -7.15 -3.14 -18.00
C TRP A 222 -8.23 -2.47 -17.15
N PHE A 223 -9.50 -2.82 -17.37
CA PHE A 223 -10.59 -2.43 -16.47
C PHE A 223 -10.75 -3.51 -15.38
N ARG A 224 -9.88 -3.44 -14.37
CA ARG A 224 -9.81 -4.46 -13.30
C ARG A 224 -10.84 -4.26 -12.19
N TYR A 225 -11.24 -3.01 -11.97
CA TYR A 225 -12.10 -2.59 -10.86
C TYR A 225 -13.57 -2.81 -11.16
N GLU A 226 -14.31 -3.37 -10.21
CA GLU A 226 -15.77 -3.49 -10.37
C GLU A 226 -16.42 -2.12 -10.57
N GLY A 227 -17.39 -2.08 -11.49
CA GLY A 227 -18.06 -0.86 -11.89
C GLY A 227 -18.34 -0.84 -13.40
N SER A 228 -19.06 0.18 -13.82
CA SER A 228 -19.36 0.44 -15.23
C SER A 228 -19.27 1.94 -15.49
N GLY A 229 -18.85 2.30 -16.69
CA GLY A 229 -18.74 3.69 -17.12
C GLY A 229 -18.15 3.78 -18.50
N ALA A 230 -17.77 4.99 -18.89
CA ALA A 230 -17.09 5.22 -20.15
C ALA A 230 -15.95 6.23 -19.98
N ILE A 231 -14.90 6.02 -20.75
CA ILE A 231 -13.81 6.99 -20.90
C ILE A 231 -13.71 7.42 -22.36
N LEU A 232 -13.37 8.68 -22.59
CA LEU A 232 -12.99 9.23 -23.88
C LEU A 232 -11.47 9.40 -23.91
N MET A 233 -10.86 9.09 -25.05
CA MET A 233 -9.41 9.17 -25.25
C MET A 233 -9.03 9.82 -26.57
N ASP A 234 -7.89 10.52 -26.57
CA ASP A 234 -7.28 11.11 -27.76
C ASP A 234 -5.74 11.18 -27.64
N ASP A 235 -5.04 11.35 -28.76
CA ASP A 235 -3.59 11.64 -28.87
C ASP A 235 -2.66 10.69 -28.09
N ILE A 236 -2.71 9.40 -28.38
CA ILE A 236 -1.72 8.47 -27.83
C ILE A 236 -0.39 8.70 -28.55
N ALA A 237 0.67 9.02 -27.81
CA ALA A 237 1.99 9.28 -28.38
C ALA A 237 3.13 8.90 -27.42
N PHE A 238 4.27 8.55 -28.00
CA PHE A 238 5.56 8.51 -27.30
C PHE A 238 6.29 9.83 -27.52
N VAL A 239 6.75 10.43 -26.42
CA VAL A 239 7.38 11.75 -26.43
C VAL A 239 8.63 11.77 -25.55
N GLU A 240 9.55 12.66 -25.89
CA GLU A 240 10.63 13.06 -25.02
C GLU A 240 10.17 14.31 -24.29
N ASP A 241 9.97 14.19 -22.98
CA ASP A 241 9.45 15.26 -22.13
C ASP A 241 10.42 15.54 -20.96
N PRO A 242 11.08 16.71 -20.95
CA PRO A 242 11.96 17.11 -19.85
C PRO A 242 11.26 17.19 -18.48
N GLU A 243 9.96 17.47 -18.46
CA GLU A 243 9.18 17.48 -17.22
C GLU A 243 9.03 16.08 -16.66
N VAL A 244 8.77 15.08 -17.51
CA VAL A 244 8.72 13.67 -17.07
C VAL A 244 10.08 13.20 -16.58
N GLN A 245 11.19 13.62 -17.22
CA GLN A 245 12.54 13.34 -16.69
C GLN A 245 12.72 13.93 -15.28
N ARG A 246 12.28 15.18 -15.08
CA ARG A 246 12.35 15.84 -13.78
C ARG A 246 11.52 15.08 -12.73
N ILE A 247 10.28 14.69 -13.06
CA ILE A 247 9.39 13.94 -12.16
C ILE A 247 9.99 12.58 -11.81
N ILE A 248 10.53 11.83 -12.78
CA ILE A 248 11.22 10.56 -12.51
C ILE A 248 12.35 10.77 -11.50
N LYS A 249 13.19 11.79 -11.73
CA LYS A 249 14.32 12.09 -10.85
C LYS A 249 13.89 12.51 -9.45
N GLU A 250 12.81 13.28 -9.33
CA GLU A 250 12.24 13.71 -8.06
C GLU A 250 11.59 12.57 -7.28
N ASN A 251 10.92 11.66 -8.00
CA ASN A 251 10.28 10.48 -7.41
C ASN A 251 11.24 9.33 -7.17
N ALA A 252 12.47 9.37 -7.70
CA ALA A 252 13.44 8.31 -7.54
C ALA A 252 13.73 8.00 -6.06
N PRO A 253 13.44 6.78 -5.58
CA PRO A 253 13.71 6.39 -4.20
C PRO A 253 15.19 6.53 -3.86
N ARG A 254 15.45 6.97 -2.63
CA ARG A 254 16.80 7.13 -2.08
C ARG A 254 16.76 6.99 -0.57
N ALA A 255 17.85 6.50 0.00
CA ALA A 255 17.96 6.40 1.45
C ALA A 255 18.14 7.78 2.08
N VAL A 256 17.39 8.06 3.15
CA VAL A 256 17.59 9.24 4.00
C VAL A 256 17.82 8.70 5.41
N ARG A 257 19.08 8.65 5.83
CA ARG A 257 19.48 7.93 7.05
C ARG A 257 20.22 8.80 8.04
N LYS A 258 19.69 8.91 9.26
CA LYS A 258 20.43 9.39 10.43
C LYS A 258 21.21 8.24 11.07
N GLU A 259 20.56 7.09 11.24
CA GLU A 259 21.16 5.89 11.81
C GLU A 259 21.64 4.95 10.70
N LYS A 260 22.89 4.51 10.78
CA LYS A 260 23.46 3.58 9.79
C LYS A 260 23.23 2.14 10.22
N VAL A 261 22.08 1.62 9.86
CA VAL A 261 21.71 0.21 10.06
C VAL A 261 21.77 -0.54 8.74
N HIS A 262 21.99 -1.86 8.83
CA HIS A 262 21.98 -2.73 7.67
C HIS A 262 20.61 -2.69 6.99
N ARG A 263 20.58 -2.79 5.67
CA ARG A 263 19.34 -2.83 4.89
C ARG A 263 19.34 -4.00 3.93
N SER A 264 18.20 -4.68 3.89
CA SER A 264 17.97 -5.76 2.93
C SER A 264 16.70 -5.56 2.12
N MET A 265 16.55 -6.31 1.03
CA MET A 265 15.40 -6.17 0.13
C MET A 265 15.04 -7.50 -0.52
N TRP A 266 13.74 -7.79 -0.61
CA TRP A 266 13.24 -8.91 -1.41
C TRP A 266 13.20 -8.55 -2.88
N VAL A 267 13.75 -9.42 -3.73
CA VAL A 267 13.80 -9.27 -5.19
C VAL A 267 13.13 -10.48 -5.84
N TRP A 268 11.84 -10.34 -6.08
CA TRP A 268 11.03 -11.35 -6.76
C TRP A 268 11.05 -11.15 -8.28
N LYS A 269 11.17 -12.25 -9.04
CA LYS A 269 10.88 -12.31 -10.49
C LYS A 269 11.71 -11.35 -11.38
N TYR A 270 13.00 -11.18 -11.10
CA TYR A 270 13.95 -10.48 -11.99
C TYR A 270 15.06 -11.43 -12.47
N ASP A 271 15.29 -11.50 -13.78
CA ASP A 271 16.37 -12.31 -14.36
C ASP A 271 17.70 -11.56 -14.33
N LEU A 272 18.36 -11.53 -13.18
CA LEU A 272 19.68 -10.88 -13.04
C LEU A 272 20.82 -11.69 -13.70
N VAL A 273 20.57 -12.95 -14.05
CA VAL A 273 21.59 -13.86 -14.61
C VAL A 273 21.77 -13.59 -16.10
N ASN A 274 20.67 -13.45 -16.84
CA ASN A 274 20.72 -13.24 -18.29
C ASN A 274 20.42 -11.81 -18.73
N ASN A 275 19.87 -10.95 -17.86
CA ASN A 275 19.58 -9.56 -18.19
C ASN A 275 20.56 -8.61 -17.50
N LEU A 276 21.58 -8.18 -18.25
CA LEU A 276 22.62 -7.26 -17.75
C LEU A 276 22.08 -5.87 -17.42
N GLU A 277 21.07 -5.39 -18.16
CA GLU A 277 20.45 -4.09 -17.91
C GLU A 277 19.68 -4.11 -16.58
N ALA A 278 18.86 -5.14 -16.35
CA ALA A 278 18.17 -5.35 -15.06
C ALA A 278 19.15 -5.48 -13.89
N ARG A 279 20.28 -6.16 -14.11
CA ARG A 279 21.35 -6.29 -13.11
C ARG A 279 21.93 -4.94 -12.73
N GLN A 280 22.30 -4.11 -13.71
CA GLN A 280 22.87 -2.80 -13.43
C GLN A 280 21.85 -1.85 -12.81
N GLU A 281 20.59 -1.88 -13.27
CA GLU A 281 19.52 -1.09 -12.65
C GLU A 281 19.34 -1.43 -11.17
N LEU A 282 19.35 -2.73 -10.82
CA LEU A 282 19.27 -3.17 -9.43
C LEU A 282 20.48 -2.69 -8.61
N PHE A 283 21.70 -2.76 -9.14
CA PHE A 283 22.89 -2.31 -8.42
C PHE A 283 22.89 -0.81 -8.18
N ASP A 284 22.55 -0.01 -9.20
CA ASP A 284 22.39 1.44 -9.07
C ASP A 284 21.28 1.79 -8.09
N PHE A 285 20.19 1.03 -8.10
CA PHE A 285 19.10 1.18 -7.14
C PHE A 285 19.58 0.91 -5.71
N CYS A 286 20.22 -0.24 -5.46
CA CYS A 286 20.75 -0.61 -4.15
C CYS A 286 21.77 0.41 -3.64
N GLY A 287 22.63 0.96 -4.50
CA GLY A 287 23.57 2.01 -4.14
C GLY A 287 22.89 3.30 -3.66
N ARG A 288 21.80 3.72 -4.32
CA ARG A 288 21.03 4.93 -3.95
C ARG A 288 20.14 4.73 -2.72
N THR A 289 19.62 3.52 -2.51
CA THR A 289 18.76 3.16 -1.37
C THR A 289 19.54 2.48 -0.24
N ALA A 290 20.87 2.42 -0.37
CA ALA A 290 21.79 1.83 0.59
C ALA A 290 21.40 0.41 1.05
N ILE A 291 20.87 -0.39 0.13
CA ILE A 291 20.63 -1.82 0.33
C ILE A 291 21.98 -2.53 0.26
N GLU A 292 22.24 -3.39 1.23
CA GLU A 292 23.50 -4.12 1.38
C GLU A 292 23.30 -5.64 1.19
N THR A 293 22.08 -6.15 1.38
CA THR A 293 21.74 -7.56 1.11
C THR A 293 20.48 -7.65 0.25
N VAL A 294 20.52 -8.44 -0.82
CA VAL A 294 19.34 -8.76 -1.64
C VAL A 294 18.97 -10.23 -1.50
N TYR A 295 17.69 -10.48 -1.23
CA TYR A 295 17.09 -11.83 -1.24
C TYR A 295 16.51 -12.04 -2.64
N VAL A 296 17.20 -12.81 -3.49
CA VAL A 296 16.90 -12.87 -4.93
C VAL A 296 16.24 -14.19 -5.29
N TYR A 297 15.05 -14.11 -5.91
CA TYR A 297 14.42 -15.30 -6.49
C TYR A 297 15.18 -15.75 -7.73
N LEU A 298 15.84 -16.90 -7.65
CA LEU A 298 16.70 -17.45 -8.70
C LEU A 298 16.09 -18.67 -9.41
N GLY A 299 14.77 -18.86 -9.28
CA GLY A 299 14.03 -19.94 -9.93
C GLY A 299 13.72 -21.15 -9.02
N GLU A 300 12.94 -22.08 -9.57
CA GLU A 300 12.49 -23.28 -8.85
C GLU A 300 13.60 -24.32 -8.63
N GLU A 301 14.54 -24.43 -9.57
CA GLU A 301 15.67 -25.35 -9.47
C GLU A 301 16.93 -24.56 -9.07
N PRO A 302 17.80 -25.11 -8.21
CA PRO A 302 19.01 -24.42 -7.79
C PRO A 302 20.03 -24.32 -8.93
N ILE A 303 20.85 -23.27 -8.91
CA ILE A 303 21.82 -22.96 -9.98
C ILE A 303 22.82 -24.11 -10.28
N SER A 304 23.10 -24.99 -9.30
CA SER A 304 23.93 -26.17 -9.52
C SER A 304 23.37 -27.15 -10.56
N ALA A 305 22.05 -27.15 -10.76
CA ALA A 305 21.36 -27.97 -11.75
C ALA A 305 21.27 -27.30 -13.13
N ALA A 306 21.55 -25.99 -13.23
CA ALA A 306 21.52 -25.25 -14.49
C ALA A 306 22.69 -25.63 -15.41
N ALA A 307 22.59 -25.27 -16.69
CA ALA A 307 23.65 -25.48 -17.66
C ALA A 307 24.96 -24.79 -17.23
N LYS A 308 26.11 -25.33 -17.64
CA LYS A 308 27.42 -24.76 -17.28
C LYS A 308 27.60 -23.31 -17.73
N THR A 309 26.95 -22.93 -18.83
CA THR A 309 26.90 -21.54 -19.31
C THR A 309 26.19 -20.62 -18.32
N ASP A 310 25.08 -21.07 -17.73
CA ASP A 310 24.32 -20.26 -16.77
C ASP A 310 25.01 -20.21 -15.41
N GLN A 311 25.68 -21.30 -15.01
CA GLN A 311 26.55 -21.30 -13.83
C GLN A 311 27.73 -20.32 -13.96
N ALA A 312 28.24 -20.09 -15.18
CA ALA A 312 29.29 -19.10 -15.42
C ALA A 312 28.74 -17.67 -15.37
N LYS A 313 27.58 -17.41 -15.98
CA LYS A 313 26.90 -16.10 -15.88
C LYS A 313 26.53 -15.75 -14.44
N PHE A 314 26.08 -16.73 -13.67
CA PHE A 314 25.77 -16.56 -12.26
C PHE A 314 27.02 -16.26 -11.42
N ALA A 315 28.16 -16.88 -11.74
CA ALA A 315 29.44 -16.54 -11.09
C ALA A 315 29.87 -15.09 -11.36
N GLU A 316 29.68 -14.59 -12.58
CA GLU A 316 29.92 -13.17 -12.90
C GLU A 316 28.93 -12.24 -12.17
N LEU A 317 27.65 -12.62 -12.05
CA LEU A 317 26.69 -11.89 -11.22
C LEU A 317 27.17 -11.77 -9.76
N MET A 318 27.65 -12.86 -9.15
CA MET A 318 28.17 -12.83 -7.77
C MET A 318 29.40 -11.92 -7.65
N LYS A 319 30.35 -11.99 -8.61
CA LYS A 319 31.53 -11.11 -8.61
C LYS A 319 31.14 -9.64 -8.66
N GLU A 320 30.23 -9.28 -9.57
CA GLU A 320 29.79 -7.90 -9.74
C GLU A 320 29.01 -7.41 -8.51
N ALA A 321 28.13 -8.24 -7.95
CA ALA A 321 27.39 -7.92 -6.73
C ALA A 321 28.35 -7.66 -5.55
N HIS A 322 29.30 -8.56 -5.30
CA HIS A 322 30.29 -8.41 -4.24
C HIS A 322 31.21 -7.19 -4.46
N ALA A 323 31.59 -6.91 -5.71
CA ALA A 323 32.37 -5.71 -6.05
C ALA A 323 31.58 -4.42 -5.79
N ALA A 324 30.25 -4.46 -5.94
CA ALA A 324 29.33 -3.39 -5.55
C ALA A 324 29.04 -3.33 -4.04
N GLY A 325 29.62 -4.24 -3.24
CA GLY A 325 29.40 -4.33 -1.79
C GLY A 325 28.08 -4.99 -1.39
N LEU A 326 27.44 -5.71 -2.30
CA LEU A 326 26.17 -6.39 -2.07
C LEU A 326 26.38 -7.84 -1.67
N ARG A 327 25.64 -8.27 -0.66
CA ARG A 327 25.42 -9.68 -0.35
C ARG A 327 24.21 -10.20 -1.12
N VAL A 328 24.30 -11.43 -1.63
CA VAL A 328 23.21 -12.07 -2.37
C VAL A 328 22.84 -13.39 -1.71
N GLU A 329 21.60 -13.47 -1.23
CA GLU A 329 21.02 -14.70 -0.68
C GLU A 329 19.93 -15.22 -1.62
N ALA A 330 19.91 -16.52 -1.92
CA ALA A 330 18.87 -17.09 -2.76
C ALA A 330 17.53 -17.11 -2.00
N LEU A 331 16.48 -16.60 -2.65
CA LEU A 331 15.12 -16.52 -2.11
C LEU A 331 14.22 -17.58 -2.74
N GLN A 332 13.51 -18.33 -1.89
CA GLN A 332 12.43 -19.23 -2.32
C GLN A 332 11.46 -19.49 -1.19
N GLY A 333 10.19 -19.69 -1.55
CA GLY A 333 9.11 -19.91 -0.61
C GLY A 333 8.05 -20.84 -1.19
N ASN A 334 7.66 -21.86 -0.43
CA ASN A 334 6.46 -22.64 -0.73
C ASN A 334 5.85 -23.14 0.59
N PRO A 335 4.59 -22.76 0.91
CA PRO A 335 3.92 -23.18 2.14
C PRO A 335 3.94 -24.70 2.36
N LEU A 336 3.84 -25.49 1.28
CA LEU A 336 3.81 -26.94 1.36
C LEU A 336 5.12 -27.54 1.87
N TRP A 337 6.25 -26.83 1.78
CA TRP A 337 7.53 -27.32 2.32
C TRP A 337 7.49 -27.53 3.83
N ALA A 338 6.59 -26.87 4.55
CA ALA A 338 6.37 -27.11 5.97
C ALA A 338 5.80 -28.51 6.29
N LEU A 339 5.23 -29.20 5.30
CA LEU A 339 4.72 -30.56 5.45
C LEU A 339 5.82 -31.59 5.19
N LYS A 340 5.89 -32.62 6.05
CA LYS A 340 6.91 -33.68 5.97
C LYS A 340 7.10 -34.29 4.57
N SER A 341 6.01 -34.46 3.82
CA SER A 341 6.02 -35.03 2.46
C SER A 341 6.80 -34.17 1.45
N TYR A 342 7.03 -32.88 1.71
CA TYR A 342 7.69 -31.95 0.81
C TYR A 342 9.07 -31.48 1.27
N HIS A 343 9.54 -31.87 2.47
CA HIS A 343 10.87 -31.47 2.98
C HIS A 343 12.00 -31.72 1.98
N HIS A 344 11.93 -32.85 1.26
CA HIS A 344 12.91 -33.24 0.25
C HIS A 344 13.13 -32.17 -0.83
N ARG A 345 12.12 -31.35 -1.15
CA ARG A 345 12.23 -30.26 -2.13
C ARG A 345 13.06 -29.10 -1.59
N ALA A 346 12.74 -28.64 -0.38
CA ALA A 346 13.50 -27.58 0.29
C ALA A 346 14.97 -27.98 0.49
N ILE A 347 15.21 -29.20 0.97
CA ILE A 347 16.55 -29.75 1.20
C ILE A 347 17.33 -29.82 -0.12
N ARG A 348 16.73 -30.36 -1.18
CA ARG A 348 17.37 -30.42 -2.50
C ARG A 348 17.74 -29.03 -3.01
N TRP A 349 16.85 -28.06 -2.85
CA TRP A 349 17.04 -26.69 -3.32
C TRP A 349 18.21 -26.01 -2.59
N VAL A 350 18.21 -26.00 -1.25
CA VAL A 350 19.31 -25.41 -0.45
C VAL A 350 20.63 -26.15 -0.70
N LYS A 351 20.61 -27.49 -0.79
CA LYS A 351 21.80 -28.29 -1.10
C LYS A 351 22.44 -27.90 -2.42
N GLY A 352 21.65 -27.50 -3.41
CA GLY A 352 22.17 -27.08 -4.71
C GLY A 352 23.06 -25.84 -4.62
N TYR A 353 22.70 -24.85 -3.80
CA TYR A 353 23.53 -23.66 -3.59
C TYR A 353 24.81 -23.95 -2.79
N LEU A 354 24.73 -24.80 -1.77
CA LEU A 354 25.92 -25.29 -1.06
C LEU A 354 26.87 -26.03 -2.02
N THR A 355 26.32 -26.87 -2.89
CA THR A 355 27.09 -27.59 -3.93
C THR A 355 27.71 -26.63 -4.94
N TYR A 356 26.99 -25.59 -5.33
CA TYR A 356 27.51 -24.55 -6.23
C TYR A 356 28.75 -23.84 -5.63
N ASN A 357 28.73 -23.54 -4.33
CA ASN A 357 29.84 -22.87 -3.64
C ASN A 357 31.10 -23.73 -3.45
N GLN A 358 30.98 -25.06 -3.54
CA GLN A 358 32.11 -25.97 -3.32
C GLN A 358 33.22 -25.74 -4.34
N GLY A 359 34.43 -25.46 -3.84
CA GLY A 359 35.63 -25.28 -4.68
C GLY A 359 35.71 -23.97 -5.47
N ARG A 360 34.69 -23.09 -5.37
CA ARG A 360 34.70 -21.76 -6.02
C ARG A 360 35.48 -20.72 -5.21
N PRO A 361 36.04 -19.67 -5.83
CA PRO A 361 36.67 -18.57 -5.09
C PRO A 361 35.61 -17.72 -4.35
N PRO A 362 35.95 -17.05 -3.23
CA PRO A 362 34.99 -16.33 -2.39
C PRO A 362 34.07 -15.35 -3.14
N GLU A 363 34.62 -14.60 -4.10
CA GLU A 363 33.91 -13.60 -4.89
C GLU A 363 32.85 -14.18 -5.85
N GLU A 364 32.89 -15.49 -6.14
CA GLU A 364 31.93 -16.19 -7.01
C GLU A 364 30.81 -16.93 -6.26
N ARG A 365 30.92 -17.00 -4.93
CA ARG A 365 30.00 -17.77 -4.09
C ARG A 365 28.71 -16.99 -3.84
N ILE A 366 27.64 -17.70 -3.55
CA ILE A 366 26.44 -17.10 -2.99
C ILE A 366 26.57 -17.01 -1.46
N ASP A 367 26.01 -15.98 -0.84
CA ASP A 367 26.17 -15.69 0.60
C ASP A 367 25.27 -16.51 1.52
N GLY A 368 24.18 -17.08 0.99
CA GLY A 368 23.21 -17.80 1.81
C GLY A 368 21.89 -18.06 1.10
N VAL A 369 20.89 -18.41 1.90
CA VAL A 369 19.50 -18.58 1.49
C VAL A 369 18.57 -17.83 2.44
N HIS A 370 17.53 -17.21 1.90
CA HIS A 370 16.43 -16.63 2.64
C HIS A 370 15.15 -17.39 2.28
N LEU A 371 14.57 -18.12 3.23
CA LEU A 371 13.40 -18.95 2.99
C LEU A 371 12.13 -18.18 3.33
N ASP A 372 11.18 -18.15 2.40
CA ASP A 372 9.85 -17.55 2.60
C ASP A 372 8.78 -18.65 2.68
N ILE A 373 8.96 -19.56 3.64
CA ILE A 373 8.02 -20.66 3.87
C ILE A 373 6.97 -20.14 4.83
N GLU A 374 5.72 -20.05 4.36
CA GLU A 374 4.58 -19.54 5.12
C GLU A 374 3.59 -20.70 5.45
N PRO A 375 3.82 -21.51 6.51
CA PRO A 375 2.97 -22.66 6.84
C PRO A 375 1.49 -22.30 7.05
N TYR A 376 1.20 -21.05 7.44
CA TYR A 376 -0.16 -20.60 7.69
C TYR A 376 -1.04 -20.47 6.45
N LEU A 377 -0.45 -20.60 5.26
CA LEU A 377 -1.20 -20.68 4.01
C LEU A 377 -1.64 -22.11 3.65
N THR A 378 -1.26 -23.13 4.44
CA THR A 378 -1.72 -24.51 4.21
C THR A 378 -3.05 -24.80 4.90
N ALA A 379 -3.79 -25.79 4.39
CA ALA A 379 -5.07 -26.17 4.97
C ALA A 379 -4.92 -26.72 6.40
N GLU A 380 -3.81 -27.40 6.69
CA GLU A 380 -3.50 -27.98 7.99
C GLU A 380 -3.38 -26.93 9.11
N TRP A 381 -3.04 -25.69 8.76
CA TRP A 381 -3.03 -24.58 9.70
C TRP A 381 -4.45 -24.24 10.18
N GLU A 382 -5.47 -24.36 9.33
CA GLU A 382 -6.86 -24.02 9.69
C GLU A 382 -7.62 -25.20 10.32
N THR A 383 -7.30 -26.45 9.95
CA THR A 383 -8.11 -27.63 10.31
C THR A 383 -7.82 -28.21 11.70
N GLY A 384 -6.89 -27.62 12.46
CA GLY A 384 -6.54 -28.06 13.82
C GLY A 384 -5.33 -29.00 13.92
N ASP A 385 -4.65 -29.30 12.82
CA ASP A 385 -3.40 -30.09 12.79
C ASP A 385 -2.14 -29.20 12.96
N GLN A 386 -2.31 -28.00 13.51
CA GLN A 386 -1.26 -26.98 13.64
C GLN A 386 -0.01 -27.51 14.37
N GLU A 387 -0.17 -28.26 15.45
CA GLU A 387 0.98 -28.77 16.23
C GLU A 387 1.83 -29.77 15.44
N LYS A 388 1.19 -30.60 14.62
CA LYS A 388 1.91 -31.50 13.72
C LYS A 388 2.63 -30.71 12.63
N LEU A 389 1.96 -29.73 12.02
CA LEU A 389 2.55 -28.87 11.00
C LEU A 389 3.77 -28.09 11.54
N LYS A 390 3.64 -27.49 12.73
CA LYS A 390 4.75 -26.82 13.44
C LYS A 390 5.91 -27.77 13.71
N SER A 391 5.62 -28.99 14.19
CA SER A 391 6.63 -30.02 14.43
C SER A 391 7.35 -30.41 13.15
N ASP A 392 6.62 -30.69 12.07
CA ASP A 392 7.19 -31.02 10.76
C ASP A 392 8.08 -29.87 10.26
N PHE A 393 7.60 -28.63 10.37
CA PHE A 393 8.37 -27.46 9.96
C PHE A 393 9.67 -27.27 10.77
N LEU A 394 9.61 -27.43 12.10
CA LEU A 394 10.82 -27.39 12.95
C LEU A 394 11.81 -28.51 12.62
N GLU A 395 11.31 -29.67 12.18
CA GLU A 395 12.14 -30.77 11.71
C GLU A 395 12.86 -30.41 10.41
N LEU A 396 12.15 -29.83 9.42
CA LEU A 396 12.77 -29.33 8.20
C LEU A 396 13.88 -28.32 8.51
N MET A 397 13.57 -27.30 9.31
CA MET A 397 14.55 -26.26 9.64
C MET A 397 15.77 -26.83 10.38
N GLY A 398 15.58 -27.85 11.23
CA GLY A 398 16.66 -28.57 11.88
C GLY A 398 17.50 -29.43 10.91
N GLU A 399 16.87 -30.05 9.91
CA GLU A 399 17.56 -30.79 8.83
C GLU A 399 18.41 -29.84 7.97
N LEU A 400 17.85 -28.70 7.56
CA LEU A 400 18.56 -27.68 6.79
C LEU A 400 19.76 -27.11 7.56
N ARG A 401 19.59 -26.78 8.85
CA ARG A 401 20.67 -26.27 9.69
C ARG A 401 21.84 -27.25 9.80
N ARG A 402 21.55 -28.53 10.04
CA ARG A 402 22.58 -29.60 10.10
C ARG A 402 23.30 -29.75 8.76
N MET A 403 22.55 -29.84 7.67
CA MET A 403 23.12 -29.97 6.32
C MET A 403 24.03 -28.78 5.97
N ILE A 404 23.61 -27.54 6.25
CA ILE A 404 24.42 -26.35 6.03
C ILE A 404 25.70 -26.41 6.87
N ALA A 405 25.61 -26.76 8.16
CA ALA A 405 26.77 -26.87 9.04
C ALA A 405 27.78 -27.92 8.54
N GLU A 406 27.31 -29.04 8.00
CA GLU A 406 28.15 -30.11 7.46
C GLU A 406 28.80 -29.74 6.11
N MET A 407 28.08 -29.02 5.25
CA MET A 407 28.51 -28.78 3.87
C MET A 407 29.23 -27.46 3.63
N LYS A 408 29.00 -26.42 4.44
CA LYS A 408 29.59 -25.10 4.21
C LYS A 408 31.10 -25.04 4.52
N GLY A 409 31.60 -25.94 5.36
CA GLY A 409 32.98 -25.89 5.86
C GLY A 409 33.26 -24.54 6.56
N ASP A 410 34.36 -23.88 6.20
CA ASP A 410 34.72 -22.55 6.72
C ASP A 410 34.04 -21.39 5.96
N GLN A 411 33.18 -21.70 4.98
CA GLN A 411 32.54 -20.67 4.16
C GLN A 411 31.38 -20.00 4.93
N PRO A 412 31.28 -18.65 4.92
CA PRO A 412 30.07 -17.97 5.34
C PRO A 412 28.89 -18.42 4.46
N PHE A 413 27.80 -18.83 5.09
CA PHE A 413 26.55 -19.19 4.42
C PHE A 413 25.41 -19.01 5.41
N ASP A 414 24.63 -17.94 5.24
CA ASP A 414 23.54 -17.59 6.15
C ASP A 414 22.26 -18.36 5.80
N LEU A 415 21.54 -18.81 6.85
CA LEU A 415 20.17 -19.32 6.75
C LEU A 415 19.22 -18.28 7.35
N GLY A 416 18.53 -17.54 6.47
CA GLY A 416 17.43 -16.63 6.81
C GLY A 416 16.06 -17.29 6.66
N LEU A 417 15.07 -16.82 7.42
CA LEU A 417 13.67 -17.25 7.33
C LEU A 417 12.74 -16.04 7.49
N ALA A 418 11.77 -15.87 6.60
CA ALA A 418 10.68 -14.91 6.79
C ALA A 418 9.66 -15.45 7.81
N ILE A 419 9.24 -14.61 8.76
CA ILE A 419 8.22 -14.96 9.76
C ILE A 419 7.16 -13.86 9.87
N PRO A 420 5.88 -14.20 10.09
CA PRO A 420 4.83 -13.21 10.30
C PRO A 420 4.82 -12.69 11.74
N LEU A 421 4.25 -11.50 11.95
CA LEU A 421 4.10 -10.89 13.26
C LEU A 421 3.40 -11.78 14.30
N PHE A 422 2.34 -12.51 13.91
CA PHE A 422 1.52 -13.23 14.89
C PHE A 422 2.21 -14.44 15.54
N TYR A 423 3.44 -14.78 15.15
CA TYR A 423 4.21 -15.87 15.77
C TYR A 423 4.56 -15.57 17.25
N ASP A 424 4.53 -14.29 17.66
CA ASP A 424 4.70 -13.88 19.05
C ASP A 424 3.66 -14.47 20.02
N ARG A 425 2.49 -14.88 19.50
CA ARG A 425 1.43 -15.57 20.25
C ARG A 425 1.83 -16.98 20.68
N ASP A 426 2.84 -17.56 20.04
CA ASP A 426 3.44 -18.84 20.40
C ASP A 426 4.98 -18.69 20.53
N PRO A 427 5.45 -18.05 21.61
CA PRO A 427 6.87 -17.74 21.79
C PRO A 427 7.74 -19.01 21.94
N VAL A 428 7.14 -20.16 22.27
CA VAL A 428 7.87 -21.44 22.33
C VAL A 428 8.22 -21.91 20.93
N PHE A 429 7.24 -21.91 20.02
CA PHE A 429 7.45 -22.24 18.62
C PHE A 429 8.40 -21.27 17.93
N GLU A 430 8.22 -19.97 18.15
CA GLU A 430 9.07 -18.94 17.54
C GLU A 430 10.53 -19.06 18.01
N LYS A 431 10.77 -19.26 19.32
CA LYS A 431 12.12 -19.49 19.86
C LYS A 431 12.77 -20.73 19.23
N ALA A 432 12.00 -21.80 19.03
CA ALA A 432 12.51 -23.01 18.39
C ALA A 432 12.92 -22.77 16.93
N LEU A 433 12.23 -21.88 16.21
CA LEU A 433 12.64 -21.45 14.87
C LEU A 433 13.94 -20.63 14.93
N PHE A 434 14.01 -19.63 15.81
CA PHE A 434 15.22 -18.81 16.01
C PHE A 434 16.47 -19.67 16.22
N GLU A 435 16.40 -20.68 17.07
CA GLU A 435 17.53 -21.57 17.37
C GLU A 435 18.08 -22.31 16.13
N ARG A 436 17.26 -22.48 15.07
CA ARG A 436 17.59 -23.22 13.83
C ARG A 436 18.08 -22.34 12.69
N VAL A 437 17.91 -21.03 12.77
CA VAL A 437 18.31 -20.07 11.72
C VAL A 437 19.42 -19.13 12.20
N ASP A 438 20.04 -18.38 11.29
CA ASP A 438 21.03 -17.36 11.65
C ASP A 438 20.39 -15.99 11.91
N TYR A 439 19.26 -15.74 11.26
CA TYR A 439 18.40 -14.57 11.48
C TYR A 439 17.00 -14.82 10.91
N VAL A 440 16.05 -13.95 11.26
CA VAL A 440 14.71 -13.92 10.62
C VAL A 440 14.47 -12.58 9.93
N GLY A 441 13.70 -12.59 8.85
CA GLY A 441 13.03 -11.41 8.31
C GLY A 441 11.63 -11.33 8.92
N LEU A 442 11.39 -10.38 9.82
CA LEU A 442 10.07 -10.18 10.41
C LEU A 442 9.20 -9.41 9.43
N MET A 443 8.07 -9.95 9.02
CA MET A 443 7.11 -9.30 8.12
C MET A 443 6.25 -8.30 8.89
N ASP A 444 6.89 -7.26 9.41
CA ASP A 444 6.30 -6.18 10.19
C ASP A 444 5.82 -5.05 9.28
N TYR A 445 4.78 -5.35 8.52
CA TYR A 445 4.31 -4.49 7.45
C TYR A 445 3.56 -3.25 7.91
N PHE A 446 3.57 -2.90 9.20
CA PHE A 446 3.05 -1.59 9.62
C PHE A 446 3.79 -0.44 8.93
N ASP A 447 3.10 0.69 8.79
CA ASP A 447 3.53 1.87 8.04
C ASP A 447 3.84 3.08 8.94
N THR A 448 3.79 2.91 10.27
CA THR A 448 4.23 3.93 11.23
C THR A 448 5.38 3.41 12.09
N ALA A 449 6.33 4.29 12.44
CA ALA A 449 7.46 3.90 13.29
C ALA A 449 7.01 3.32 14.63
N THR A 450 6.01 3.93 15.26
CA THR A 450 5.48 3.48 16.55
C THR A 450 4.90 2.06 16.45
N ASP A 451 4.06 1.79 15.45
CA ASP A 451 3.43 0.48 15.28
C ASP A 451 4.48 -0.60 14.98
N ILE A 452 5.44 -0.31 14.10
CA ILE A 452 6.57 -1.22 13.79
C ILE A 452 7.39 -1.50 15.07
N VAL A 453 7.73 -0.46 15.83
CA VAL A 453 8.53 -0.63 17.05
C VAL A 453 7.77 -1.47 18.08
N GLU A 454 6.51 -1.16 18.35
CA GLU A 454 5.70 -1.90 19.33
C GLU A 454 5.47 -3.36 18.91
N ALA A 455 5.16 -3.61 17.64
CA ALA A 455 4.97 -4.95 17.11
C ALA A 455 6.26 -5.78 17.18
N ALA A 456 7.42 -5.19 16.86
CA ALA A 456 8.70 -5.89 16.86
C ALA A 456 9.30 -6.18 18.26
N ARG A 457 8.84 -5.53 19.34
CA ARG A 457 9.52 -5.62 20.66
C ARG A 457 9.63 -7.05 21.20
N SER A 458 8.55 -7.83 21.11
CA SER A 458 8.49 -9.21 21.61
C SER A 458 9.46 -10.12 20.85
N HIS A 459 9.48 -9.98 19.51
CA HIS A 459 10.36 -10.70 18.60
C HIS A 459 11.85 -10.38 18.85
N ILE A 460 12.19 -9.10 18.97
CA ILE A 460 13.57 -8.65 19.26
C ILE A 460 14.04 -9.22 20.59
N LYS A 461 13.24 -9.13 21.64
CA LYS A 461 13.57 -9.68 22.97
C LYS A 461 13.76 -11.20 22.92
N LEU A 462 12.93 -11.91 22.17
CA LEU A 462 13.04 -13.36 22.02
C LEU A 462 14.32 -13.75 21.25
N ALA A 463 14.64 -13.00 20.20
CA ALA A 463 15.86 -13.17 19.41
C ALA A 463 17.11 -12.90 20.25
N GLU A 464 17.13 -11.87 21.10
CA GLU A 464 18.22 -11.60 22.04
C GLU A 464 18.45 -12.80 22.98
N ALA A 465 17.38 -13.33 23.57
CA ALA A 465 17.45 -14.49 24.44
C ALA A 465 17.96 -15.76 23.70
N ALA A 466 17.73 -15.85 22.40
CA ALA A 466 18.23 -16.94 21.54
C ALA A 466 19.63 -16.68 20.94
N GLY A 467 20.21 -15.48 21.13
CA GLY A 467 21.46 -15.06 20.49
C GLY A 467 21.33 -14.96 18.96
N LYS A 468 20.16 -14.56 18.46
CA LYS A 468 19.80 -14.46 17.04
C LYS A 468 19.46 -13.03 16.67
N ARG A 469 19.28 -12.81 15.37
CA ARG A 469 19.03 -11.48 14.81
C ARG A 469 17.71 -11.41 14.02
N VAL A 470 17.14 -10.22 13.96
CA VAL A 470 15.87 -9.90 13.29
C VAL A 470 16.12 -8.74 12.33
N ALA A 471 15.78 -8.92 11.04
CA ALA A 471 15.62 -7.83 10.11
C ALA A 471 14.13 -7.45 10.07
N ILE A 472 13.79 -6.21 10.43
CA ILE A 472 12.40 -5.74 10.50
C ILE A 472 11.95 -5.31 9.10
N GLY A 473 10.97 -6.01 8.53
CA GLY A 473 10.54 -5.86 7.14
C GLY A 473 9.31 -5.00 6.97
N VAL A 474 9.33 -4.01 6.07
CA VAL A 474 8.19 -3.17 5.69
C VAL A 474 7.71 -3.46 4.26
N GLU A 475 6.48 -3.06 3.92
CA GLU A 475 5.84 -3.34 2.62
C GLU A 475 5.60 -2.07 1.79
N THR A 476 5.75 -2.15 0.47
CA THR A 476 5.65 -1.01 -0.47
C THR A 476 4.66 -1.22 -1.61
N GLN A 477 4.01 -2.38 -1.68
CA GLN A 477 2.97 -2.67 -2.67
C GLN A 477 1.60 -2.11 -2.28
N ASP A 478 0.75 -1.81 -3.27
CA ASP A 478 -0.66 -1.47 -3.02
C ASP A 478 -1.48 -2.69 -2.56
N LEU A 479 -1.32 -3.05 -1.28
CA LEU A 479 -2.00 -4.19 -0.66
C LEU A 479 -3.53 -4.05 -0.66
N VAL A 480 -4.04 -2.81 -0.61
CA VAL A 480 -5.47 -2.52 -0.63
C VAL A 480 -6.04 -2.87 -2.00
N GLN A 481 -5.42 -2.39 -3.07
CA GLN A 481 -5.82 -2.73 -4.44
C GLN A 481 -5.68 -4.23 -4.71
N MET A 482 -4.65 -4.87 -4.17
CA MET A 482 -4.43 -6.31 -4.32
C MET A 482 -5.37 -7.16 -3.47
N ASN A 483 -6.15 -6.55 -2.56
CA ASN A 483 -6.98 -7.25 -1.57
C ASN A 483 -6.17 -8.26 -0.74
N GLN A 484 -4.96 -7.85 -0.35
CA GLN A 484 -3.99 -8.65 0.42
C GLN A 484 -3.63 -8.00 1.77
N GLY A 485 -4.10 -6.77 2.02
CA GLY A 485 -3.85 -6.07 3.27
C GLY A 485 -4.71 -4.82 3.42
N LYS A 486 -4.38 -4.02 4.44
CA LYS A 486 -4.98 -2.72 4.70
C LYS A 486 -3.95 -1.62 4.40
N ARG A 487 -4.39 -0.36 4.36
CA ARG A 487 -3.56 0.85 4.23
C ARG A 487 -2.37 0.85 5.17
N ARG A 488 -2.68 0.72 6.47
CA ARG A 488 -1.75 0.50 7.59
C ARG A 488 -0.73 -0.66 7.46
N ASN A 489 -0.78 -1.42 6.38
CA ASN A 489 0.10 -2.55 6.12
C ASN A 489 1.03 -2.31 4.92
N THR A 490 1.17 -1.07 4.45
CA THR A 490 2.10 -0.70 3.38
C THR A 490 2.39 0.79 3.38
N PHE A 491 3.56 1.19 2.90
CA PHE A 491 3.92 2.58 2.60
C PHE A 491 3.51 3.04 1.20
N PHE A 492 2.68 2.28 0.47
CA PHE A 492 2.34 2.58 -0.92
C PHE A 492 1.73 3.97 -1.08
N GLU A 493 0.81 4.34 -0.20
CA GLU A 493 0.14 5.62 -0.18
C GLU A 493 0.95 6.72 0.53
N GLU A 494 1.87 6.37 1.42
CA GLU A 494 2.75 7.32 2.11
C GLU A 494 3.90 7.80 1.20
N GLY A 495 4.37 6.90 0.34
CA GLY A 495 5.55 7.11 -0.49
C GLY A 495 6.88 6.88 0.24
N TRP A 496 7.98 6.91 -0.51
CA TRP A 496 9.28 6.50 0.03
C TRP A 496 9.84 7.48 1.07
N GLN A 497 9.47 8.76 1.02
CA GLN A 497 10.04 9.76 1.94
C GLN A 497 9.55 9.59 3.37
N GLU A 498 8.28 9.24 3.55
CA GLU A 498 7.70 8.86 4.84
C GLU A 498 8.32 7.55 5.33
N MET A 499 8.40 6.56 4.46
CA MET A 499 9.02 5.28 4.77
C MET A 499 10.45 5.46 5.30
N GLU A 500 11.29 6.27 4.65
CA GLU A 500 12.64 6.53 5.15
C GLU A 500 12.64 7.21 6.53
N GLY A 501 11.70 8.11 6.80
CA GLY A 501 11.53 8.71 8.13
C GLY A 501 11.18 7.67 9.20
N ALA A 502 10.20 6.81 8.90
CA ALA A 502 9.79 5.74 9.80
C ALA A 502 10.93 4.73 10.06
N LEU A 503 11.65 4.33 9.01
CA LEU A 503 12.79 3.41 9.13
C LEU A 503 13.93 4.00 9.96
N ASP A 504 14.17 5.31 9.89
CA ASP A 504 15.16 6.02 10.72
C ASP A 504 14.79 5.96 12.22
N GLU A 505 13.50 6.09 12.54
CA GLU A 505 13.00 6.03 13.91
C GLU A 505 13.02 4.59 14.46
N VAL A 506 12.62 3.61 13.65
CA VAL A 506 12.74 2.18 13.97
C VAL A 506 14.21 1.82 14.22
N ALA A 507 15.12 2.31 13.37
CA ALA A 507 16.55 2.12 13.52
C ALA A 507 17.07 2.70 14.85
N ALA A 508 16.65 3.92 15.19
CA ALA A 508 17.02 4.55 16.46
C ALA A 508 16.51 3.76 17.67
N ALA A 509 15.26 3.29 17.62
CA ALA A 509 14.60 2.55 18.71
C ALA A 509 15.31 1.22 19.05
N PHE A 510 15.88 0.54 18.04
CA PHE A 510 16.54 -0.76 18.23
C PHE A 510 18.07 -0.74 18.10
N SER A 511 18.69 0.42 17.88
CA SER A 511 20.14 0.59 17.72
C SER A 511 20.98 -0.01 18.86
N GLY A 512 20.43 -0.08 20.08
CA GLY A 512 21.08 -0.67 21.25
C GLY A 512 20.96 -2.19 21.38
N SER A 513 20.13 -2.85 20.57
CA SER A 513 19.88 -4.30 20.64
C SER A 513 20.84 -5.08 19.76
N SER A 514 21.49 -6.10 20.31
CA SER A 514 22.33 -7.01 19.51
C SER A 514 21.52 -7.93 18.58
N ALA A 515 20.22 -8.07 18.83
CA ALA A 515 19.34 -8.84 17.97
C ALA A 515 18.83 -8.03 16.78
N PHE A 516 18.97 -6.70 16.77
CA PHE A 516 18.54 -5.93 15.63
C PHE A 516 19.55 -6.08 14.49
N LYS A 517 19.16 -6.81 13.43
CA LYS A 517 19.97 -6.97 12.22
C LYS A 517 19.94 -5.70 11.37
N GLY A 518 18.84 -4.97 11.39
CA GLY A 518 18.56 -3.84 10.51
C GLY A 518 17.13 -3.91 9.96
N VAL A 519 16.87 -3.21 8.86
CA VAL A 519 15.55 -3.15 8.22
C VAL A 519 15.54 -3.89 6.88
N ALA A 520 14.38 -4.37 6.46
CA ALA A 520 14.18 -5.06 5.18
C ALA A 520 13.02 -4.42 4.41
N ILE A 521 13.11 -4.31 3.09
CA ILE A 521 12.07 -3.66 2.27
C ILE A 521 11.48 -4.68 1.31
N HIS A 522 10.18 -4.93 1.43
CA HIS A 522 9.38 -5.73 0.51
C HIS A 522 8.65 -4.78 -0.45
N ALA A 523 8.88 -4.81 -1.76
CA ALA A 523 9.94 -5.51 -2.49
C ALA A 523 10.49 -4.62 -3.62
N TYR A 524 11.59 -5.03 -4.28
CA TYR A 524 12.27 -4.22 -5.30
C TYR A 524 11.35 -3.61 -6.36
N TYR A 525 10.42 -4.40 -6.92
CA TYR A 525 9.57 -3.94 -8.02
C TYR A 525 8.62 -2.81 -7.61
N SER A 526 8.10 -2.81 -6.38
CA SER A 526 7.21 -1.78 -5.86
C SER A 526 8.01 -0.63 -5.27
N TYR A 527 9.10 -0.92 -4.55
CA TYR A 527 9.96 0.11 -3.98
C TYR A 527 10.57 1.01 -5.06
N ARG A 528 11.04 0.45 -6.19
CA ARG A 528 11.65 1.24 -7.27
C ARG A 528 10.70 2.25 -7.94
N ILE A 529 9.39 1.98 -7.90
CA ILE A 529 8.33 2.85 -8.46
C ILE A 529 7.54 3.59 -7.38
N LEU A 530 7.88 3.38 -6.10
CA LEU A 530 7.26 4.07 -4.98
C LEU A 530 7.52 5.56 -5.15
N GLN A 531 6.46 6.37 -5.12
CA GLN A 531 6.59 7.80 -5.41
C GLN A 531 7.06 8.57 -4.18
N LYS A 532 7.50 9.81 -4.40
CA LYS A 532 7.86 10.72 -3.32
C LYS A 532 6.60 11.42 -2.80
N GLY A 533 6.38 11.35 -1.48
CA GLY A 533 5.26 12.03 -0.82
C GLY A 533 3.98 11.21 -0.88
N ARG A 534 2.96 11.70 -0.16
CA ARG A 534 1.70 11.01 0.06
C ARG A 534 0.82 11.02 -1.20
N ASN A 535 0.36 9.84 -1.59
CA ASN A 535 -0.50 9.49 -2.71
C ASN A 535 -1.87 9.00 -2.21
N VAL A 536 -2.43 9.71 -1.25
CA VAL A 536 -3.72 9.35 -0.67
C VAL A 536 -4.88 10.02 -1.40
N PRO A 537 -6.11 9.47 -1.33
CA PRO A 537 -7.32 10.18 -1.72
C PRO A 537 -7.39 11.58 -1.13
N THR A 538 -7.60 12.58 -1.99
CA THR A 538 -7.84 13.96 -1.56
C THR A 538 -9.28 14.39 -1.76
N ARG A 539 -9.78 15.27 -0.90
CA ARG A 539 -11.10 15.90 -1.00
C ARG A 539 -11.01 17.38 -0.65
N GLU A 540 -11.71 18.22 -1.42
CA GLU A 540 -11.87 19.62 -1.05
C GLU A 540 -12.74 19.74 0.21
N ARG A 541 -12.24 20.44 1.24
CA ARG A 541 -13.03 20.76 2.42
C ARG A 541 -14.14 21.75 2.06
N SER A 542 -15.25 21.68 2.79
CA SER A 542 -16.34 22.65 2.66
C SER A 542 -15.84 24.08 2.84
N GLU A 543 -16.23 25.01 1.96
CA GLU A 543 -15.95 26.45 2.11
C GLU A 543 -16.52 27.02 3.42
N LYS A 544 -17.49 26.33 4.03
CA LYS A 544 -18.15 26.70 5.28
C LYS A 544 -17.73 25.81 6.46
N VAL A 545 -16.55 25.20 6.40
CA VAL A 545 -16.01 24.39 7.50
C VAL A 545 -16.10 25.18 8.82
N PRO A 546 -16.77 24.63 9.86
CA PRO A 546 -16.89 25.33 11.14
C PRO A 546 -15.52 25.63 11.73
N ARG A 547 -15.40 26.80 12.36
CA ARG A 547 -14.17 27.24 13.04
C ARG A 547 -14.43 27.33 14.53
N LEU A 548 -13.67 26.59 15.31
CA LEU A 548 -13.68 26.63 16.77
C LEU A 548 -12.50 27.48 17.26
N THR A 549 -12.63 28.03 18.46
CA THR A 549 -11.58 28.81 19.11
C THR A 549 -11.16 28.11 20.40
N ALA A 550 -9.86 27.95 20.61
CA ALA A 550 -9.31 27.70 21.94
C ALA A 550 -8.64 28.98 22.44
N VAL A 551 -8.97 29.44 23.64
CA VAL A 551 -8.32 30.62 24.24
C VAL A 551 -7.14 30.20 25.09
N ALA A 552 -6.11 31.04 25.21
CA ALA A 552 -5.02 30.78 26.13
C ALA A 552 -5.54 30.63 27.57
N ALA A 553 -5.13 29.57 28.28
CA ALA A 553 -5.53 29.34 29.65
C ALA A 553 -5.08 30.50 30.55
N ALA A 554 -5.99 31.05 31.35
CA ALA A 554 -5.73 32.25 32.17
C ALA A 554 -4.81 31.99 33.39
N GLY A 555 -4.45 30.72 33.65
CA GLY A 555 -3.64 30.24 34.77
C GLY A 555 -3.38 28.73 34.64
N SER A 556 -2.95 28.08 35.72
CA SER A 556 -2.81 26.61 35.74
C SER A 556 -4.19 25.98 35.97
N THR A 557 -4.88 25.61 34.89
CA THR A 557 -6.10 24.81 34.93
C THR A 557 -5.83 23.50 35.67
N VAL A 558 -6.63 23.20 36.69
CA VAL A 558 -6.49 22.01 37.53
C VAL A 558 -7.50 20.98 37.05
N VAL A 559 -7.02 19.89 36.46
CA VAL A 559 -7.88 18.80 35.97
C VAL A 559 -8.49 18.04 37.16
N ASP A 560 -9.64 18.48 37.64
CA ASP A 560 -10.34 17.91 38.80
C ASP A 560 -11.86 17.71 38.57
N GLY A 561 -12.35 18.04 37.38
CA GLY A 561 -13.73 17.94 36.94
C GLY A 561 -14.60 19.14 37.35
N ASP A 562 -14.04 20.21 37.91
CA ASP A 562 -14.72 21.45 38.28
C ASP A 562 -14.62 22.51 37.19
N LEU A 563 -15.74 22.77 36.50
CA LEU A 563 -15.73 23.70 35.36
C LEU A 563 -15.74 25.18 35.76
N SER A 564 -15.64 25.51 37.06
CA SER A 564 -15.76 26.90 37.55
C SER A 564 -14.63 27.83 37.08
N GLU A 565 -13.50 27.29 36.62
CA GLU A 565 -12.38 28.07 36.08
C GLU A 565 -12.51 28.44 34.59
N TRP A 566 -13.37 27.77 33.84
CA TRP A 566 -13.57 27.91 32.38
C TRP A 566 -14.43 29.13 31.97
N LYS A 567 -14.16 30.29 32.57
CA LYS A 567 -14.97 31.51 32.40
C LYS A 567 -14.70 32.26 31.10
N ALA A 568 -13.51 32.13 30.55
CA ALA A 568 -13.07 32.83 29.35
C ALA A 568 -13.35 32.04 28.06
N ALA A 569 -13.61 30.75 28.18
CA ALA A 569 -13.78 29.86 27.04
C ALA A 569 -15.19 29.96 26.41
N GLU A 570 -15.22 29.80 25.08
CA GLU A 570 -16.45 29.70 24.32
C GLU A 570 -16.98 28.26 24.38
N TRP A 571 -18.27 28.11 24.72
CA TRP A 571 -18.92 26.81 24.83
C TRP A 571 -19.60 26.42 23.53
N LEU A 572 -19.17 25.32 22.92
CA LEU A 572 -19.77 24.67 21.76
C LEU A 572 -20.89 23.72 22.20
N PRO A 573 -22.17 24.00 21.90
CA PRO A 573 -23.27 23.10 22.25
C PRO A 573 -23.48 22.00 21.20
N LEU A 574 -23.63 20.75 21.67
CA LEU A 574 -24.05 19.57 20.91
C LEU A 574 -25.40 19.07 21.46
N ARG A 575 -26.50 19.56 20.90
CA ARG A 575 -27.85 19.37 21.46
C ARG A 575 -28.97 19.34 20.43
N THR A 576 -28.66 19.34 19.15
CA THR A 576 -29.65 19.38 18.06
C THR A 576 -29.60 18.10 17.21
N ARG A 577 -30.74 17.80 16.57
CA ARG A 577 -30.90 16.54 15.81
C ARG A 577 -29.95 16.42 14.62
N ASP A 578 -29.61 17.54 13.98
CA ASP A 578 -28.66 17.60 12.86
C ASP A 578 -27.22 17.30 13.28
N GLN A 579 -26.91 17.36 14.58
CA GLN A 579 -25.63 16.95 15.13
C GLN A 579 -25.55 15.44 15.41
N VAL A 580 -26.66 14.69 15.29
CA VAL A 580 -26.66 13.24 15.54
C VAL A 580 -26.19 12.48 14.29
N VAL A 581 -24.93 12.07 14.30
CA VAL A 581 -24.23 11.45 13.16
C VAL A 581 -24.29 9.93 13.16
N TYR A 582 -24.65 9.33 14.29
CA TYR A 582 -24.95 7.91 14.41
C TYR A 582 -26.13 7.71 15.37
N GLY A 583 -26.99 6.73 15.09
CA GLY A 583 -28.12 6.42 15.97
C GLY A 583 -29.23 7.48 16.03
N ALA A 584 -29.44 8.27 14.97
CA ALA A 584 -30.44 9.36 14.97
C ALA A 584 -31.90 8.94 15.28
N GLY A 585 -32.24 7.65 15.16
CA GLY A 585 -33.53 7.10 15.57
C GLY A 585 -33.64 6.83 17.08
N ALA A 586 -32.50 6.74 17.78
CA ALA A 586 -32.42 6.45 19.20
C ALA A 586 -32.31 7.71 20.07
N TRP A 587 -31.87 8.85 19.53
CA TRP A 587 -31.81 10.13 20.25
C TRP A 587 -33.21 10.69 20.52
N LEU A 588 -33.57 10.82 21.80
CA LEU A 588 -34.90 11.26 22.25
C LEU A 588 -34.97 12.75 22.59
N GLY A 589 -33.84 13.46 22.59
CA GLY A 589 -33.77 14.89 22.87
C GLY A 589 -32.55 15.26 23.70
N PRO A 590 -32.32 16.56 23.97
CA PRO A 590 -31.16 17.01 24.72
C PRO A 590 -31.16 16.59 26.21
N GLN A 591 -32.29 16.11 26.73
CA GLN A 591 -32.40 15.55 28.08
C GLN A 591 -32.03 14.07 28.15
N ASP A 592 -32.10 13.36 27.02
CA ASP A 592 -31.63 11.98 26.87
C ASP A 592 -30.11 12.01 26.79
N ILE A 593 -29.57 12.74 25.81
CA ILE A 593 -28.16 13.08 25.79
C ILE A 593 -27.92 14.45 25.11
N SER A 594 -27.09 15.29 25.72
CA SER A 594 -26.46 16.44 25.07
C SER A 594 -25.14 16.81 25.73
N PHE A 595 -24.30 17.51 24.98
CA PHE A 595 -22.99 17.95 25.46
C PHE A 595 -22.82 19.46 25.22
N LYS A 596 -21.95 20.07 26.00
CA LYS A 596 -21.25 21.28 25.59
C LYS A 596 -19.78 21.14 25.92
N ALA A 597 -18.92 21.63 25.03
CA ALA A 597 -17.47 21.57 25.18
C ALA A 597 -16.85 22.96 25.08
N ALA A 598 -15.77 23.17 25.82
CA ALA A 598 -14.95 24.38 25.77
C ALA A 598 -13.48 23.99 25.60
N LEU A 599 -12.71 24.82 24.90
CA LEU A 599 -11.32 24.56 24.57
C LEU A 599 -10.42 25.70 25.09
N GLU A 600 -9.31 25.30 25.71
CA GLU A 600 -8.23 26.19 26.11
C GLU A 600 -6.89 25.60 25.68
N TRP A 601 -5.84 26.42 25.64
CA TRP A 601 -4.50 25.94 25.34
C TRP A 601 -3.45 26.53 26.28
N GLU A 602 -2.43 25.73 26.53
CA GLU A 602 -1.17 26.11 27.17
C GLU A 602 -0.01 25.78 26.21
N PRO A 603 1.19 26.35 26.38
CA PRO A 603 2.31 26.05 25.49
C PRO A 603 2.62 24.56 25.29
N ARG A 604 2.28 23.68 26.25
CA ARG A 604 2.53 22.23 26.14
C ARG A 604 1.30 21.35 26.28
N ALA A 605 0.10 21.92 26.19
CA ALA A 605 -1.11 21.12 26.26
C ALA A 605 -2.30 21.77 25.55
N LEU A 606 -3.13 20.94 24.93
CA LEU A 606 -4.50 21.28 24.59
C LEU A 606 -5.41 20.86 25.75
N LEU A 607 -6.28 21.74 26.19
CA LEU A 607 -7.21 21.49 27.29
C LEU A 607 -8.64 21.50 26.77
N MET A 608 -9.47 20.64 27.36
CA MET A 608 -10.90 20.57 27.06
C MET A 608 -11.71 20.41 28.34
N ALA A 609 -12.81 21.16 28.44
CA ALA A 609 -13.86 20.93 29.41
C ALA A 609 -15.14 20.48 28.72
N VAL A 610 -15.86 19.57 29.35
CA VAL A 610 -17.12 19.02 28.87
C VAL A 610 -18.15 19.02 30.00
N GLU A 611 -19.37 19.44 29.68
CA GLU A 611 -20.55 19.21 30.50
C GLU A 611 -21.54 18.39 29.67
N ALA A 612 -21.87 17.20 30.17
CA ALA A 612 -22.83 16.28 29.57
C ALA A 612 -24.13 16.31 30.39
N THR A 613 -25.25 16.41 29.68
CA THR A 613 -26.58 16.08 30.20
C THR A 613 -26.95 14.71 29.68
N ASP A 614 -27.21 13.77 30.57
CA ASP A 614 -27.40 12.35 30.29
C ASP A 614 -28.33 11.75 31.34
N ASP A 615 -29.41 11.08 30.92
CA ASP A 615 -30.36 10.47 31.84
C ASP A 615 -29.84 9.15 32.44
N GLN A 616 -28.91 8.47 31.78
CA GLN A 616 -28.36 7.17 32.16
C GLN A 616 -26.88 7.03 31.81
N VAL A 617 -26.01 7.57 32.67
CA VAL A 617 -24.56 7.36 32.51
C VAL A 617 -24.15 5.91 32.83
N VAL A 618 -23.79 5.15 31.80
CA VAL A 618 -23.27 3.79 31.77
C VAL A 618 -21.91 3.72 31.07
N GLN A 619 -20.87 3.49 31.86
CA GLN A 619 -19.54 3.23 31.33
C GLN A 619 -18.79 2.14 32.12
N GLU A 620 -19.01 0.90 31.71
CA GLU A 620 -18.41 -0.29 32.33
C GLU A 620 -17.20 -0.83 31.54
N ALA A 621 -17.10 -0.47 30.26
CA ALA A 621 -16.03 -0.92 29.38
C ALA A 621 -14.78 -0.05 29.53
N ARG A 622 -13.62 -0.59 29.15
CA ARG A 622 -12.32 0.07 29.36
C ARG A 622 -11.37 -0.04 28.19
N GLY A 623 -10.40 0.87 28.14
CA GLY A 623 -9.35 0.93 27.13
C GLY A 623 -9.95 0.95 25.72
N LYS A 624 -9.46 0.07 24.84
CA LYS A 624 -9.95 -0.03 23.45
C LYS A 624 -11.45 -0.28 23.33
N ASP A 625 -12.08 -0.85 24.35
CA ASP A 625 -13.49 -1.27 24.35
C ASP A 625 -14.41 -0.21 24.98
N MET A 626 -13.88 0.95 25.43
CA MET A 626 -14.68 2.03 26.05
C MET A 626 -15.79 2.57 25.14
N TRP A 627 -15.71 2.35 23.83
CA TRP A 627 -16.72 2.74 22.85
C TRP A 627 -18.09 2.07 23.08
N GLU A 628 -18.15 1.01 23.91
CA GLU A 628 -19.38 0.33 24.30
C GLU A 628 -20.17 1.08 25.41
N GLY A 629 -19.69 2.20 25.93
CA GLY A 629 -20.38 3.00 26.96
C GLY A 629 -20.39 4.50 26.67
N ASP A 630 -20.81 5.30 27.65
CA ASP A 630 -20.74 6.76 27.54
C ASP A 630 -19.30 7.23 27.58
N HIS A 631 -18.93 7.99 26.57
CA HIS A 631 -17.60 8.54 26.42
C HIS A 631 -17.64 9.75 25.51
N LEU A 632 -16.56 10.51 25.56
CA LEU A 632 -16.24 11.51 24.58
C LEU A 632 -15.27 10.92 23.57
N GLU A 633 -15.61 11.00 22.28
CA GLU A 633 -14.70 10.71 21.18
C GLU A 633 -14.18 12.04 20.62
N VAL A 634 -12.86 12.19 20.47
CA VAL A 634 -12.24 13.42 19.97
C VAL A 634 -11.27 13.07 18.85
N TRP A 635 -11.48 13.67 17.69
CA TRP A 635 -10.49 13.67 16.62
C TRP A 635 -9.64 14.93 16.65
N VAL A 636 -8.34 14.78 16.43
CA VAL A 636 -7.39 15.89 16.32
C VAL A 636 -6.47 15.63 15.14
N ASP A 637 -6.46 16.55 14.17
CA ASP A 637 -5.51 16.61 13.05
C ASP A 637 -4.45 17.66 13.44
N ALA A 638 -3.25 17.18 13.77
CA ALA A 638 -2.21 18.00 14.38
C ALA A 638 -1.32 18.76 13.37
N ASP A 639 -1.25 18.33 12.11
CA ASP A 639 -0.63 19.01 10.97
C ASP A 639 -1.64 19.31 9.84
N LEU A 640 -2.76 19.95 10.21
CA LEU A 640 -3.82 20.41 9.30
C LEU A 640 -3.29 21.18 8.07
N ALA A 641 -2.14 21.83 8.22
CA ALA A 641 -1.47 22.54 7.15
C ALA A 641 -0.82 21.60 6.13
N GLY A 642 -0.14 20.56 6.60
CA GLY A 642 0.59 19.58 5.81
C GLY A 642 -0.31 18.72 4.92
N ASP A 643 -1.48 18.33 5.42
CA ASP A 643 -2.37 17.36 4.76
C ASP A 643 -3.84 17.80 4.66
N TYR A 644 -4.09 19.12 4.63
CA TYR A 644 -5.43 19.73 4.66
C TYR A 644 -6.53 19.06 3.82
N SER A 645 -6.17 18.54 2.65
CA SER A 645 -7.10 17.94 1.69
C SER A 645 -7.02 16.43 1.65
N GLU A 646 -6.22 15.78 2.48
CA GLU A 646 -6.16 14.32 2.58
C GLU A 646 -7.42 13.79 3.26
N ALA A 647 -8.14 12.91 2.56
CA ALA A 647 -9.40 12.33 3.00
C ALA A 647 -9.22 10.98 3.70
N VAL A 648 -8.08 10.81 4.35
CA VAL A 648 -7.68 9.60 5.06
C VAL A 648 -6.72 9.98 6.16
N ASN A 649 -6.87 9.32 7.30
CA ASN A 649 -6.01 9.57 8.45
C ASN A 649 -4.51 9.36 8.14
N SER A 650 -3.68 10.26 8.65
CA SER A 650 -2.22 10.22 8.67
C SER A 650 -1.69 9.93 10.09
N ALA A 651 -0.37 9.99 10.29
CA ALA A 651 0.27 9.71 11.58
C ALA A 651 0.06 10.79 12.64
N ASP A 652 -0.51 11.93 12.25
CA ASP A 652 -0.83 13.07 13.12
C ASP A 652 -2.35 13.31 13.27
N ASP A 653 -3.16 12.40 12.71
CA ASP A 653 -4.60 12.32 12.92
C ASP A 653 -4.95 11.37 14.08
N PHE A 654 -5.26 11.95 15.23
CA PHE A 654 -5.58 11.22 16.43
C PHE A 654 -7.07 10.99 16.60
N GLN A 655 -7.47 9.77 16.97
CA GLN A 655 -8.78 9.45 17.52
C GLN A 655 -8.61 9.08 19.00
N PHE A 656 -8.99 10.00 19.88
CA PHE A 656 -9.00 9.79 21.33
C PHE A 656 -10.38 9.42 21.84
N GLY A 657 -10.42 8.57 22.86
CA GLY A 657 -11.59 8.29 23.69
C GLY A 657 -11.33 8.73 25.12
N PHE A 658 -12.30 9.42 25.71
CA PHE A 658 -12.27 9.86 27.10
C PHE A 658 -13.50 9.36 27.83
N SER A 659 -13.29 8.44 28.75
CA SER A 659 -14.33 7.85 29.59
C SER A 659 -14.50 8.66 30.87
N PRO A 660 -15.72 9.00 31.29
CA PRO A 660 -15.98 9.58 32.61
C PRO A 660 -15.86 8.54 33.75
N GLY A 661 -15.71 7.25 33.41
CA GLY A 661 -15.89 6.15 34.34
C GLY A 661 -17.37 5.95 34.73
N ASN A 662 -17.64 5.06 35.67
CA ASN A 662 -19.01 4.80 36.16
C ASN A 662 -19.34 5.50 37.49
N PHE A 663 -18.45 6.39 37.95
CA PHE A 663 -18.52 7.08 39.26
C PHE A 663 -18.60 6.13 40.47
N GLY A 664 -18.17 4.88 40.28
CA GLY A 664 -18.07 3.85 41.31
C GLY A 664 -16.70 3.20 41.28
N THR A 665 -16.59 2.07 40.57
CA THR A 665 -15.37 1.24 40.52
C THR A 665 -14.52 1.46 39.27
N VAL A 666 -15.11 2.01 38.21
CA VAL A 666 -14.41 2.30 36.95
C VAL A 666 -14.02 3.79 36.98
N PRO A 667 -12.72 4.11 37.02
CA PRO A 667 -12.26 5.50 37.02
C PRO A 667 -12.41 6.13 35.62
N ALA A 668 -12.33 7.46 35.56
CA ALA A 668 -12.12 8.16 34.30
C ALA A 668 -10.79 7.72 33.66
N GLU A 669 -10.77 7.59 32.34
CA GLU A 669 -9.58 7.16 31.60
C GLU A 669 -9.57 7.68 30.17
N ALA A 670 -8.38 7.72 29.58
CA ALA A 670 -8.14 8.08 28.19
C ALA A 670 -7.60 6.89 27.40
N PHE A 671 -7.91 6.84 26.11
CA PHE A 671 -7.37 5.88 25.16
C PHE A 671 -7.19 6.55 23.79
N ALA A 672 -6.27 6.05 22.96
CA ALA A 672 -6.12 6.47 21.57
C ALA A 672 -6.29 5.26 20.65
N TRP A 673 -7.26 5.32 19.74
CA TRP A 673 -7.52 4.26 18.77
C TRP A 673 -6.66 4.41 17.51
N VAL A 674 -6.36 5.65 17.12
CA VAL A 674 -5.57 5.99 15.92
C VAL A 674 -4.73 7.24 16.22
N PRO A 675 -3.49 7.33 15.74
CA PRO A 675 -2.59 6.18 15.58
C PRO A 675 -2.39 5.47 16.93
N THR A 676 -1.68 4.34 16.94
CA THR A 676 -1.30 3.73 18.22
C THR A 676 -0.40 4.69 18.99
N VAL A 677 -0.76 4.96 20.24
CA VAL A 677 0.03 5.76 21.19
C VAL A 677 0.51 4.83 22.30
N PRO A 678 1.81 4.84 22.66
CA PRO A 678 2.34 4.02 23.73
C PRO A 678 1.61 4.26 25.06
N ALA A 679 1.39 3.20 25.85
CA ALA A 679 0.60 3.28 27.08
C ALA A 679 1.19 4.27 28.11
N GLU A 680 2.53 4.38 28.16
CA GLU A 680 3.24 5.34 28.98
C GLU A 680 2.96 6.79 28.55
N MET A 681 2.74 7.05 27.27
CA MET A 681 2.37 8.38 26.78
C MET A 681 0.89 8.66 27.08
N ILE A 682 -0.01 7.69 26.86
CA ILE A 682 -1.42 7.82 27.24
C ILE A 682 -1.58 8.15 28.72
N SER A 683 -0.78 7.53 29.60
CA SER A 683 -0.81 7.80 31.05
C SER A 683 -0.47 9.24 31.45
N LYS A 684 0.08 10.05 30.53
CA LYS A 684 0.38 11.47 30.77
C LYS A 684 -0.81 12.39 30.47
N ILE A 685 -1.83 11.89 29.78
CA ILE A 685 -3.09 12.60 29.64
C ILE A 685 -3.74 12.69 31.02
N GLN A 686 -4.04 13.92 31.46
CA GLN A 686 -4.80 14.12 32.69
C GLN A 686 -6.28 14.14 32.34
N ILE A 687 -7.07 13.41 33.11
CA ILE A 687 -8.52 13.37 32.98
C ILE A 687 -9.15 13.30 34.37
N ALA A 688 -10.20 14.08 34.58
CA ALA A 688 -11.02 14.02 35.79
C ALA A 688 -12.49 14.26 35.42
N SER A 689 -13.40 13.59 36.12
CA SER A 689 -14.83 13.72 35.91
C SER A 689 -15.58 13.84 37.24
N ARG A 690 -16.72 14.53 37.24
CA ARG A 690 -17.63 14.59 38.38
C ARG A 690 -19.05 14.30 37.93
N LYS A 691 -19.76 13.46 38.68
CA LYS A 691 -21.19 13.25 38.47
C LYS A 691 -21.96 14.50 38.86
N THR A 692 -22.90 14.93 38.03
CA THR A 692 -23.83 16.02 38.33
C THR A 692 -25.24 15.46 38.54
N GLU A 693 -26.19 16.33 38.89
CA GLU A 693 -27.60 15.93 39.02
C GLU A 693 -28.22 15.46 37.69
N THR A 694 -27.67 15.93 36.55
CA THR A 694 -28.25 15.72 35.22
C THR A 694 -27.30 15.01 34.26
N GLY A 695 -26.18 14.47 34.72
CA GLY A 695 -25.15 13.86 33.88
C GLY A 695 -23.78 13.93 34.54
N TYR A 696 -22.81 14.56 33.87
CA TYR A 696 -21.44 14.71 34.39
C TYR A 696 -20.69 15.91 33.81
N THR A 697 -19.61 16.30 34.50
CA THR A 697 -18.56 17.19 33.98
C THR A 697 -17.27 16.42 33.81
N MET A 698 -16.43 16.88 32.88
CA MET A 698 -15.11 16.29 32.60
C MET A 698 -14.12 17.37 32.20
N GLU A 699 -12.88 17.23 32.65
CA GLU A 699 -11.73 18.03 32.22
C GLU A 699 -10.65 17.10 31.69
N ILE A 700 -10.02 17.52 30.58
CA ILE A 700 -8.99 16.76 29.88
C ILE A 700 -7.82 17.69 29.57
N ARG A 701 -6.60 17.20 29.77
CA ARG A 701 -5.36 17.86 29.35
C ARG A 701 -4.52 16.90 28.51
N ILE A 702 -4.36 17.22 27.24
CA ILE A 702 -3.59 16.43 26.26
C ILE A 702 -2.22 17.09 26.05
N PRO A 703 -1.10 16.47 26.49
CA PRO A 703 0.23 17.00 26.25
C PRO A 703 0.59 17.07 24.77
N THR A 704 1.31 18.11 24.35
CA THR A 704 1.76 18.29 22.95
C THR A 704 2.74 17.22 22.49
N GLU A 705 3.49 16.61 23.43
CA GLU A 705 4.37 15.48 23.10
C GLU A 705 3.61 14.26 22.55
N ILE A 706 2.31 14.13 22.83
CA ILE A 706 1.45 13.09 22.26
C ILE A 706 1.00 13.51 20.86
N LEU A 707 0.48 14.72 20.71
CA LEU A 707 -0.05 15.24 19.44
C LEU A 707 1.03 15.36 18.35
N PHE A 708 2.29 15.51 18.75
CA PHE A 708 3.40 15.69 17.80
C PHE A 708 4.36 14.49 17.76
N GLN A 709 3.97 13.33 18.30
CA GLN A 709 4.84 12.15 18.36
C GLN A 709 5.23 11.60 16.98
N GLY A 710 4.33 11.66 16.00
CA GLY A 710 4.51 11.11 14.65
C GLY A 710 5.06 12.11 13.61
N LEU A 711 5.18 13.39 13.97
CA LEU A 711 5.63 14.43 13.04
C LEU A 711 7.17 14.52 12.94
N GLY A 712 7.92 13.80 13.78
CA GLY A 712 9.38 13.94 13.87
C GLY A 712 9.83 15.39 14.06
N LYS A 713 11.02 15.76 13.58
CA LYS A 713 11.44 17.18 13.43
C LYS A 713 10.89 17.81 12.15
N ARG A 714 9.72 17.39 11.64
CA ARG A 714 9.08 18.06 10.50
C ARG A 714 8.40 19.31 11.01
N VAL A 715 9.26 20.28 11.22
CA VAL A 715 8.91 21.61 11.61
C VAL A 715 9.55 22.52 10.57
N GLY A 716 8.73 22.94 9.61
CA GLY A 716 9.16 23.71 8.44
C GLY A 716 9.34 22.84 7.20
N VAL A 717 8.23 22.49 6.55
CA VAL A 717 8.25 22.07 5.15
C VAL A 717 7.83 23.27 4.31
N GLU A 718 8.70 23.73 3.41
CA GLU A 718 8.30 24.67 2.37
C GLU A 718 7.28 23.99 1.43
N PRO A 719 6.25 24.70 0.95
CA PRO A 719 5.26 24.12 0.05
C PRO A 719 5.93 23.51 -1.18
N VAL A 720 5.66 22.23 -1.42
CA VAL A 720 6.05 21.58 -2.68
C VAL A 720 5.17 22.14 -3.79
N GLY A 721 5.71 23.11 -4.53
CA GLY A 721 5.49 23.31 -5.97
C GLY A 721 4.06 23.21 -6.54
N LEU A 722 3.01 23.57 -5.79
CA LEU A 722 1.65 23.58 -6.34
C LEU A 722 1.53 24.67 -7.42
N PRO A 723 0.82 24.40 -8.53
CA PRO A 723 0.51 25.39 -9.55
C PRO A 723 -0.10 26.68 -8.94
N PRO A 724 0.18 27.88 -9.48
CA PRO A 724 -0.28 29.16 -8.91
C PRO A 724 -1.80 29.29 -8.70
N ALA A 725 -2.60 28.47 -9.39
CA ALA A 725 -4.06 28.41 -9.20
C ALA A 725 -4.45 27.72 -7.88
N LEU A 726 -3.70 26.68 -7.47
CA LEU A 726 -3.92 25.95 -6.21
C LEU A 726 -3.30 26.68 -5.01
N GLN A 727 -2.22 27.45 -5.22
CA GLN A 727 -1.67 28.34 -4.19
C GLN A 727 -2.65 29.43 -3.73
N LYS A 728 -3.64 29.81 -4.56
CA LYS A 728 -4.69 30.75 -4.15
C LYS A 728 -5.79 30.12 -3.30
N LEU A 729 -5.90 28.78 -3.32
CA LEU A 729 -6.88 28.00 -2.56
C LEU A 729 -6.33 27.52 -1.21
N GLN A 730 -5.00 27.55 -1.02
CA GLN A 730 -4.35 27.22 0.23
C GLN A 730 -3.79 28.50 0.88
N PRO A 731 -4.39 29.02 1.97
CA PRO A 731 -3.79 30.14 2.68
C PRO A 731 -2.37 29.76 3.16
N GLN A 732 -1.48 30.74 3.28
CA GLN A 732 -0.09 30.57 3.74
C GLN A 732 -0.05 29.74 5.04
N ARG A 733 0.35 28.47 4.93
CA ARG A 733 0.26 27.48 5.99
C ARG A 733 1.59 26.79 6.18
N VAL A 734 2.53 27.51 6.79
CA VAL A 734 3.70 26.88 7.39
C VAL A 734 3.64 27.23 8.87
N GLN A 735 3.13 26.31 9.68
CA GLN A 735 3.15 26.45 11.13
C GLN A 735 4.40 25.73 11.65
N VAL A 736 5.39 26.52 12.08
CA VAL A 736 6.69 26.00 12.54
C VAL A 736 6.66 25.92 14.08
N LEU A 737 6.32 24.75 14.62
CA LEU A 737 6.57 24.37 16.02
C LEU A 737 8.07 24.16 16.31
N THR A 738 8.87 25.21 16.50
CA THR A 738 10.33 25.07 16.66
C THR A 738 10.78 24.16 17.83
N ASP A 739 9.93 23.98 18.85
CA ASP A 739 10.23 23.20 20.06
C ASP A 739 9.03 22.35 20.56
N GLY A 740 8.03 22.11 19.72
CA GLY A 740 6.84 21.33 20.09
C GLY A 740 5.85 22.05 21.02
N THR A 741 5.89 23.39 21.07
CA THR A 741 4.97 24.21 21.86
C THR A 741 3.86 24.87 21.05
N LEU A 742 2.63 24.89 21.59
CA LEU A 742 1.50 25.62 21.02
C LEU A 742 1.67 27.13 21.20
N GLN A 743 1.15 27.88 20.23
CA GLN A 743 1.16 29.35 20.21
C GLN A 743 -0.11 29.90 19.57
N ALA A 744 -0.45 31.15 19.88
CA ALA A 744 -1.57 31.85 19.25
C ALA A 744 -1.38 31.88 17.71
N GLY A 745 -2.47 31.68 16.98
CA GLY A 745 -2.51 31.56 15.52
C GLY A 745 -2.25 30.14 14.99
N PHE A 746 -1.86 29.18 15.84
CA PHE A 746 -1.77 27.77 15.45
C PHE A 746 -3.17 27.24 15.10
N GLN A 747 -3.25 26.36 14.11
CA GLN A 747 -4.50 25.76 13.64
C GLN A 747 -4.36 24.24 13.59
N MET A 748 -5.41 23.55 14.04
CA MET A 748 -5.53 22.09 14.04
C MET A 748 -6.88 21.71 13.48
N GLY A 749 -7.02 20.53 12.90
CA GLY A 749 -8.36 19.97 12.72
C GLY A 749 -8.84 19.40 14.05
N ILE A 750 -10.13 19.55 14.35
CA ILE A 750 -10.73 18.97 15.55
C ILE A 750 -12.17 18.53 15.30
N MET A 751 -12.57 17.45 15.95
CA MET A 751 -13.96 17.03 16.02
C MET A 751 -14.22 16.48 17.41
N ILE A 752 -15.22 17.02 18.10
CA ILE A 752 -15.64 16.61 19.44
C ILE A 752 -17.00 15.92 19.31
N ASP A 753 -17.06 14.67 19.74
CA ASP A 753 -18.19 13.78 19.59
C ASP A 753 -18.60 13.19 20.95
N GLY A 754 -19.88 13.26 21.28
CA GLY A 754 -20.43 12.73 22.53
C GLY A 754 -21.25 11.48 22.29
N SER A 755 -20.84 10.37 22.91
CA SER A 755 -21.47 9.06 22.81
C SER A 755 -22.45 8.81 23.94
N ASP A 756 -23.52 8.10 23.61
CA ASP A 756 -24.61 7.70 24.52
C ASP A 756 -24.80 6.17 24.52
N THR A 757 -25.00 5.59 25.70
CA THR A 757 -25.40 4.20 25.94
C THR A 757 -26.24 4.08 27.23
N ASP A 758 -27.55 3.84 27.12
CA ASP A 758 -28.40 3.64 28.32
C ASP A 758 -28.23 2.27 29.03
N ARG A 759 -27.46 1.33 28.47
CA ARG A 759 -27.45 -0.07 28.95
C ARG A 759 -26.10 -0.72 28.88
N ALA A 760 -25.71 -1.34 30.00
CA ALA A 760 -24.51 -2.15 30.06
C ALA A 760 -24.59 -3.33 29.07
N ASN A 761 -23.48 -3.60 28.37
CA ASN A 761 -23.35 -4.64 27.35
C ASN A 761 -24.22 -4.42 26.09
N GLN A 762 -24.59 -3.17 25.80
CA GLN A 762 -25.07 -2.77 24.48
C GLN A 762 -24.03 -1.84 23.84
N PRO A 763 -23.80 -1.94 22.52
CA PRO A 763 -22.93 -1.00 21.84
C PRO A 763 -23.56 0.41 21.87
N GLN A 764 -22.73 1.43 21.57
CA GLN A 764 -23.14 2.82 21.38
C GLN A 764 -24.54 2.96 20.78
N LYS A 765 -25.42 3.68 21.48
CA LYS A 765 -26.81 3.94 21.08
C LYS A 765 -26.89 5.08 20.07
N CYS A 766 -26.24 6.20 20.37
CA CYS A 766 -26.12 7.33 19.44
C CYS A 766 -24.81 8.12 19.64
N LEU A 767 -24.47 8.95 18.66
CA LEU A 767 -23.28 9.82 18.68
C LEU A 767 -23.67 11.21 18.18
N LEU A 768 -23.44 12.23 19.00
CA LEU A 768 -23.55 13.63 18.63
C LEU A 768 -22.19 14.15 18.23
N SER A 769 -22.10 14.91 17.14
CA SER A 769 -20.84 15.45 16.64
C SER A 769 -20.87 16.96 16.47
N SER A 770 -19.74 17.59 16.78
CA SER A 770 -19.44 18.96 16.38
C SER A 770 -19.35 19.17 14.87
N SER A 771 -19.22 18.10 14.06
CA SER A 771 -19.25 18.14 12.61
C SER A 771 -20.44 17.32 12.07
N PRO A 772 -21.54 17.97 11.65
CA PRO A 772 -22.68 17.28 11.04
C PRO A 772 -22.34 16.51 9.74
N GLU A 773 -21.22 16.84 9.09
CA GLU A 773 -20.73 16.19 7.88
C GLU A 773 -19.74 15.06 8.16
N ARG A 774 -19.57 14.65 9.43
CA ARG A 774 -18.62 13.63 9.89
C ARG A 774 -18.62 12.41 8.98
N GLN A 775 -17.43 12.06 8.50
CA GLN A 775 -17.15 10.77 7.90
C GLN A 775 -16.01 10.12 8.69
N TRP A 776 -16.26 8.89 9.13
CA TRP A 776 -15.30 8.18 9.96
C TRP A 776 -13.99 7.94 9.20
N GLY A 777 -12.88 8.41 9.75
CA GLY A 777 -11.55 8.31 9.15
C GLY A 777 -11.28 9.24 7.97
N ASP A 778 -12.09 10.31 7.81
CA ASP A 778 -11.89 11.37 6.81
C ASP A 778 -11.63 12.72 7.52
N PRO A 779 -10.35 13.11 7.69
CA PRO A 779 -9.96 14.38 8.33
C PRO A 779 -10.53 15.62 7.64
N THR A 780 -10.88 15.54 6.34
CA THR A 780 -11.50 16.67 5.63
C THR A 780 -12.85 17.10 6.19
N THR A 781 -13.46 16.25 7.02
CA THR A 781 -14.71 16.52 7.73
C THR A 781 -14.51 17.16 9.12
N PHE A 782 -13.27 17.31 9.59
CA PHE A 782 -13.00 17.95 10.88
C PHE A 782 -13.21 19.47 10.81
N ASN A 783 -13.64 20.05 11.93
CA ASN A 783 -13.69 21.50 12.11
C ASN A 783 -12.27 22.05 12.21
N ILE A 784 -12.09 23.36 11.99
CA ILE A 784 -10.79 24.02 12.17
C ILE A 784 -10.74 24.66 13.55
N LEU A 785 -9.85 24.21 14.42
CA LEU A 785 -9.52 24.87 15.67
C LEU A 785 -8.48 25.98 15.43
N GLU A 786 -8.71 27.17 15.96
CA GLU A 786 -7.74 28.26 15.99
C GLU A 786 -7.38 28.60 17.44
N LEU A 787 -6.08 28.63 17.75
CA LEU A 787 -5.58 29.04 19.06
C LEU A 787 -5.51 30.57 19.13
N LYS A 788 -6.17 31.18 20.11
CA LYS A 788 -6.19 32.64 20.31
C LYS A 788 -5.46 33.09 21.56
#